data_AF-A0A7J7MD06-F1
#
_entry.id   AF-A0A7J7MD06-F1
#
_cell.length_a   1.000
_cell.length_b   1.000
_cell.length_c   1.000
_cell.angle_alpha   90.00
_cell.angle_beta   90.00
_cell.angle_gamma   90.00
#
_symmetry.space_group_name_H-M   'P 1'
#
loop_
_entity.id
_entity.type
_entity.pdbx_description
1 polymer ?
#
loop_
_entity_poly.entity_id
_entity_poly.type
_entity_poly.pdbx_seq_one_letter_code
_entity_poly.pdbx_strand_id
1 'polypeptide(L)'
;MSSLSQPSSLAYLVTQRNSDSSRFASVTKCFTSSSMQRIVSKRLLSYEKCNFPRAAIGAAEDPVVVKEKVRVLRVGIICGGPSAERGISLNSARSVLDNIQGDDLHVSCYYIDCDLKAYAISSAQVSESCSASVSRSCLAQGFPSLSEFTEHLSSSVDIVFPVIHGRFGEDGGIQALLEESNIPFVGTPSVECRRAFDKYDASLELRKQGFATIPNFVVQGSTFNKSELSKWFESNQLNSDTGKVVVKPARAGSSIGVTVAYGVNDSLAKANDIIAEGIDDKVVIEVFLQGGREFTAIVLDVGSGFDCHPVVLLPTEVEIQFQGSADVEEKDAIFNYRRKYLPTQQVAYHTPPRFPTDVIEYIRRGASMLFQKFGLRDFARVDGWFLPSSVRISSFTENENKFGMTKYGTIVFTDINLISGMEQTSFLFQQASKVGFSHSNILRTIVQSACMRFPSLAIYNKSSNALPIRLRSTQKSEAISEDRGVKKVFVIFGGDTSERQVSLMSGTNVWLNLQAFDDLEVTPCLLAPPNGYSSNVDHDKRSHGVLSRSVWFLPYSLVLRHTTEEVLAACLEAIEPARAALTSHLRNQVMTDLMEGLCKQSWFTGFDISDAPPMNFSLEQWIKQAKEVQATVFIAVHGGIGEDGSLQSLLATEGVPYTGPGVSASKTCMDKVATSFALRHLENYGVLTIHKDVRSKEELLNSSILDIWHDLTEMLQCETLCVKPARDGCSTGVARLCCSEDLAVYANALEKCLLRLPSNSLSKAHGVIEMPNPPPNLLIFEPFIETDAITFSSKLTNPNEQHLIWEGRSRWVEVTVGVMGKRGSMHSLSPSVTVKESGDILSLEEKFQGGTGINLTPPPSSLIRKEALERCKERIEMIANNLGLEGFSRIDAFVNVDDGEVLIIEVNTVPGMTPSTVLVHQALAEDPPMYPQRFFRTLLDLASERSM
;
A
#
# COMPACT_ATOMS: atom_id res chain seq x y z
N MET A 1 2.94 -7.62 -59.81
CA MET A 1 2.37 -8.04 -61.11
C MET A 1 1.01 -7.40 -61.27
N SER A 2 0.92 -6.46 -62.21
CA SER A 2 -0.23 -6.19 -63.11
C SER A 2 -1.68 -6.47 -62.65
N SER A 3 -2.39 -5.37 -62.36
CA SER A 3 -3.42 -4.77 -63.24
C SER A 3 -4.91 -5.18 -63.15
N LEU A 4 -5.72 -4.11 -63.03
CA LEU A 4 -7.00 -3.80 -63.70
C LEU A 4 -8.33 -4.31 -63.11
N SER A 5 -9.18 -3.39 -62.62
CA SER A 5 -10.22 -2.73 -63.44
C SER A 5 -11.19 -1.84 -62.61
N GLN A 6 -11.39 -0.61 -63.09
CA GLN A 6 -12.56 0.28 -62.87
C GLN A 6 -13.55 0.08 -64.06
N PRO A 7 -14.76 0.73 -64.22
CA PRO A 7 -15.24 2.03 -63.67
C PRO A 7 -16.78 2.19 -63.44
N SER A 8 -17.20 3.47 -63.26
CA SER A 8 -18.52 4.13 -63.42
C SER A 8 -19.44 4.18 -62.19
N SER A 9 -19.78 5.32 -61.56
CA SER A 9 -20.27 6.67 -61.94
C SER A 9 -21.80 6.78 -62.04
N LEU A 10 -22.42 7.57 -61.15
CA LEU A 10 -23.56 8.44 -61.47
C LEU A 10 -23.79 9.48 -60.36
N ALA A 11 -23.66 10.75 -60.75
CA ALA A 11 -24.05 11.94 -60.01
C ALA A 11 -25.51 12.31 -60.34
N TYR A 12 -26.22 13.03 -59.45
CA TYR A 12 -26.73 14.40 -59.72
C TYR A 12 -27.66 14.98 -58.63
N LEU A 13 -27.56 16.31 -58.50
CA LEU A 13 -28.58 17.34 -58.15
C LEU A 13 -28.84 17.71 -56.67
N VAL A 14 -28.05 18.67 -56.19
CA VAL A 14 -28.40 20.09 -55.94
C VAL A 14 -29.88 20.45 -55.72
N THR A 15 -30.17 21.11 -54.59
CA THR A 15 -30.96 22.37 -54.55
C THR A 15 -30.66 23.20 -53.30
N GLN A 16 -30.09 24.39 -53.51
CA GLN A 16 -30.12 25.54 -52.61
C GLN A 16 -31.53 26.17 -52.61
N ARG A 17 -31.96 26.78 -51.50
CA ARG A 17 -32.19 28.24 -51.39
C ARG A 17 -32.84 28.67 -50.07
N ASN A 18 -32.13 29.57 -49.38
CA ASN A 18 -32.51 30.92 -48.97
C ASN A 18 -33.70 31.20 -48.02
N SER A 19 -33.32 31.82 -46.89
CA SER A 19 -33.78 33.12 -46.35
C SER A 19 -35.28 33.37 -46.11
N ASP A 20 -35.66 33.75 -44.88
CA ASP A 20 -35.74 35.18 -44.53
C ASP A 20 -36.22 35.48 -43.09
N SER A 21 -35.45 36.34 -42.43
CA SER A 21 -35.83 37.54 -41.68
C SER A 21 -36.93 37.56 -40.59
N SER A 22 -36.46 37.93 -39.39
CA SER A 22 -36.82 39.17 -38.66
C SER A 22 -37.91 39.20 -37.57
N ARG A 23 -37.42 39.67 -36.39
CA ARG A 23 -38.00 40.65 -35.45
C ARG A 23 -39.33 40.34 -34.76
N PHE A 24 -39.30 40.30 -33.42
CA PHE A 24 -39.95 41.32 -32.59
C PHE A 24 -39.33 41.40 -31.18
N ALA A 25 -39.39 42.60 -30.62
CA ALA A 25 -38.60 43.12 -29.52
C ALA A 25 -39.28 43.03 -28.13
N SER A 26 -38.44 43.17 -27.10
CA SER A 26 -38.63 43.84 -25.81
C SER A 26 -40.01 43.81 -25.13
N VAL A 27 -40.04 43.35 -23.87
CA VAL A 27 -40.55 44.17 -22.75
C VAL A 27 -39.71 43.89 -21.49
N THR A 28 -38.98 44.90 -21.08
CA THR A 28 -38.39 45.08 -19.75
C THR A 28 -39.49 45.50 -18.76
N LYS A 29 -39.52 44.97 -17.54
CA LYS A 29 -39.93 45.75 -16.36
C LYS A 29 -39.44 45.15 -15.04
N CYS A 30 -38.55 45.94 -14.41
CA CYS A 30 -38.25 46.02 -12.99
C CYS A 30 -39.43 45.73 -12.05
N PHE A 31 -39.15 45.11 -10.90
CA PHE A 31 -39.50 45.70 -9.60
C PHE A 31 -38.51 45.24 -8.52
N THR A 32 -38.08 46.22 -7.74
CA THR A 32 -37.13 46.18 -6.63
C THR A 32 -37.82 45.96 -5.28
N SER A 33 -36.98 45.60 -4.29
CA SER A 33 -37.00 45.96 -2.86
C SER A 33 -37.97 45.28 -1.87
N SER A 34 -37.33 44.50 -1.00
CA SER A 34 -37.30 44.63 0.47
C SER A 34 -38.54 44.35 1.35
N SER A 35 -38.18 43.81 2.53
CA SER A 35 -38.77 43.92 3.88
C SER A 35 -39.70 42.81 4.40
N MET A 36 -39.11 42.05 5.33
CA MET A 36 -39.57 41.78 6.70
C MET A 36 -40.87 41.00 7.01
N GLN A 37 -40.61 39.92 7.76
CA GLN A 37 -41.26 39.48 9.02
C GLN A 37 -42.55 38.67 9.00
N ARG A 38 -42.39 37.47 9.58
CA ARG A 38 -43.25 36.73 10.53
C ARG A 38 -44.72 36.55 10.14
N ILE A 39 -45.12 35.27 10.03
CA ILE A 39 -46.23 34.70 10.83
C ILE A 39 -46.03 33.18 10.93
N VAL A 40 -46.07 32.73 12.18
CA VAL A 40 -46.14 31.34 12.66
C VAL A 40 -47.58 30.84 12.52
N SER A 41 -47.81 29.61 12.06
CA SER A 41 -48.72 28.64 12.72
C SER A 41 -48.93 27.32 11.97
N LYS A 42 -48.65 26.24 12.72
CA LYS A 42 -49.42 24.99 12.87
C LYS A 42 -49.85 24.22 11.60
N ARG A 43 -49.35 22.99 11.46
CA ARG A 43 -50.21 21.82 11.20
C ARG A 43 -49.65 20.54 11.83
N LEU A 44 -50.57 19.83 12.48
CA LEU A 44 -50.38 18.63 13.29
C LEU A 44 -50.12 17.37 12.44
N LEU A 45 -49.40 16.45 13.08
CA LEU A 45 -49.31 15.02 12.80
C LEU A 45 -50.61 14.27 13.16
N SER A 46 -50.92 13.22 12.40
CA SER A 46 -51.78 12.12 12.83
C SER A 46 -51.11 10.79 12.46
N TYR A 47 -50.68 10.03 13.47
CA TYR A 47 -50.35 8.61 13.37
C TYR A 47 -51.22 7.86 14.38
N GLU A 48 -51.87 6.80 13.89
CA GLU A 48 -52.79 5.94 14.63
C GLU A 48 -52.08 4.92 15.54
N LYS A 49 -52.78 4.55 16.62
CA LYS A 49 -52.40 3.67 17.73
C LYS A 49 -52.79 2.20 17.49
N CYS A 50 -52.11 1.28 18.21
CA CYS A 50 -52.66 0.17 19.05
C CYS A 50 -51.49 -0.81 19.41
N ASN A 51 -51.34 -1.48 20.58
CA ASN A 51 -52.05 -1.56 21.86
C ASN A 51 -51.24 -2.42 22.91
N PHE A 52 -51.20 -1.93 24.18
CA PHE A 52 -51.16 -2.61 25.53
C PHE A 52 -50.03 -3.58 26.02
N PRO A 53 -49.84 -3.80 27.36
CA PRO A 53 -50.35 -3.11 28.56
C PRO A 53 -49.30 -2.69 29.65
N ARG A 54 -49.78 -1.88 30.61
CA ARG A 54 -49.13 -1.32 31.81
C ARG A 54 -48.75 -2.34 32.89
N ALA A 55 -47.65 -2.07 33.59
CA ALA A 55 -47.53 -2.22 35.05
C ALA A 55 -46.90 -0.94 35.63
N ALA A 56 -47.49 -0.41 36.70
CA ALA A 56 -47.08 0.80 37.40
C ALA A 56 -46.37 0.44 38.72
N ILE A 57 -45.40 1.25 39.14
CA ILE A 57 -45.13 1.72 40.52
C ILE A 57 -44.02 2.78 40.42
N GLY A 58 -44.21 3.93 41.06
CA GLY A 58 -43.45 5.16 40.81
C GLY A 58 -42.22 5.39 41.69
N ALA A 59 -41.43 6.39 41.29
CA ALA A 59 -40.59 7.23 42.15
C ALA A 59 -40.01 8.38 41.32
N ALA A 60 -40.09 9.61 41.88
CA ALA A 60 -39.30 10.82 41.65
C ALA A 60 -38.87 11.20 40.21
N GLU A 61 -39.32 12.39 39.79
CA GLU A 61 -38.76 13.15 38.66
C GLU A 61 -37.30 13.55 38.98
N ASP A 62 -36.33 12.83 38.40
CA ASP A 62 -34.99 13.37 38.14
C ASP A 62 -35.03 14.17 36.82
N PRO A 63 -34.28 15.28 36.69
CA PRO A 63 -34.25 16.05 35.46
C PRO A 63 -33.68 15.16 34.36
N VAL A 64 -34.52 14.84 33.37
CA VAL A 64 -34.12 14.16 32.15
C VAL A 64 -33.08 15.04 31.45
N VAL A 65 -31.80 14.72 31.66
CA VAL A 65 -30.73 15.10 30.76
C VAL A 65 -31.10 14.45 29.43
N VAL A 66 -31.69 15.24 28.53
CA VAL A 66 -31.82 14.86 27.13
C VAL A 66 -30.40 14.65 26.63
N LYS A 67 -29.96 13.38 26.59
CA LYS A 67 -28.76 13.01 25.83
C LYS A 67 -29.05 13.43 24.40
N GLU A 68 -28.50 14.57 23.97
CA GLU A 68 -28.45 14.92 22.56
C GLU A 68 -27.93 13.68 21.83
N LYS A 69 -28.73 13.12 20.92
CA LYS A 69 -28.27 12.03 20.05
C LYS A 69 -27.07 12.59 19.28
N VAL A 70 -25.88 12.09 19.59
CA VAL A 70 -24.66 12.39 18.83
C VAL A 70 -24.98 12.08 17.37
N ARG A 71 -24.97 13.12 16.52
CA ARG A 71 -25.27 12.98 15.11
C ARG A 71 -24.01 12.43 14.44
N VAL A 72 -24.10 11.23 13.89
CA VAL A 72 -22.99 10.53 13.23
C VAL A 72 -22.74 11.16 11.86
N LEU A 73 -21.49 11.54 11.58
CA LEU A 73 -21.09 12.07 10.27
C LEU A 73 -21.01 10.94 9.25
N ARG A 74 -21.71 11.06 8.11
CA ARG A 74 -21.68 10.05 7.04
C ARG A 74 -20.65 10.44 5.97
N VAL A 75 -19.57 9.68 5.85
CA VAL A 75 -18.48 9.94 4.89
C VAL A 75 -18.51 8.90 3.76
N GLY A 76 -18.57 9.36 2.51
CA GLY A 76 -18.45 8.50 1.33
C GLY A 76 -17.02 8.44 0.81
N ILE A 77 -16.34 7.30 0.87
CA ILE A 77 -15.03 7.12 0.23
C ILE A 77 -15.25 6.66 -1.21
N ILE A 78 -14.69 7.37 -2.19
CA ILE A 78 -14.73 6.97 -3.61
C ILE A 78 -13.32 6.59 -4.05
N CYS A 79 -13.16 5.39 -4.59
CA CYS A 79 -11.88 4.85 -5.04
C CYS A 79 -11.99 4.20 -6.44
N GLY A 80 -10.87 3.73 -6.97
CA GLY A 80 -10.76 3.16 -8.31
C GLY A 80 -10.29 4.19 -9.34
N GLY A 81 -11.05 4.32 -10.43
CA GLY A 81 -10.82 5.23 -11.53
C GLY A 81 -10.23 4.56 -12.79
N PRO A 82 -10.16 5.31 -13.91
CA PRO A 82 -9.66 4.83 -15.20
C PRO A 82 -8.14 4.80 -15.33
N SER A 83 -7.42 5.36 -14.35
CA SER A 83 -5.96 5.39 -14.36
C SER A 83 -5.35 4.01 -14.07
N ALA A 84 -4.13 3.78 -14.56
CA ALA A 84 -3.30 2.66 -14.13
C ALA A 84 -2.97 2.69 -12.62
N GLU A 85 -3.19 3.84 -11.95
CA GLU A 85 -2.99 4.03 -10.50
C GLU A 85 -4.12 3.44 -9.63
N ARG A 86 -5.07 2.73 -10.24
CA ARG A 86 -6.25 2.12 -9.59
C ARG A 86 -5.91 1.24 -8.38
N GLY A 87 -4.81 0.48 -8.42
CA GLY A 87 -4.35 -0.31 -7.28
C GLY A 87 -3.93 0.55 -6.08
N ILE A 88 -3.27 1.68 -6.33
CA ILE A 88 -2.87 2.65 -5.30
C ILE A 88 -4.12 3.31 -4.68
N SER A 89 -5.14 3.59 -5.51
CA SER A 89 -6.43 4.11 -5.05
C SER A 89 -7.14 3.16 -4.09
N LEU A 90 -7.21 1.86 -4.41
CA LEU A 90 -7.80 0.85 -3.52
C LEU A 90 -7.04 0.74 -2.20
N ASN A 91 -5.70 0.68 -2.24
CA ASN A 91 -4.89 0.61 -1.02
C ASN A 91 -5.01 1.87 -0.16
N SER A 92 -5.11 3.05 -0.79
CA SER A 92 -5.34 4.31 -0.09
C SER A 92 -6.73 4.34 0.55
N ALA A 93 -7.77 3.90 -0.16
CA ALA A 93 -9.14 3.85 0.35
C ALA A 93 -9.30 2.91 1.54
N ARG A 94 -8.63 1.75 1.50
CA ARG A 94 -8.55 0.84 2.65
C ARG A 94 -7.92 1.51 3.86
N SER A 95 -6.75 2.12 3.67
CA SER A 95 -6.05 2.82 4.76
C SER A 95 -6.90 3.94 5.37
N VAL A 96 -7.64 4.70 4.54
CA VAL A 96 -8.59 5.71 5.03
C VAL A 96 -9.71 5.07 5.84
N LEU A 97 -10.37 4.03 5.31
CA LEU A 97 -11.44 3.29 5.99
C LEU A 97 -10.99 2.77 7.36
N ASP A 98 -9.82 2.12 7.41
CA ASP A 98 -9.26 1.51 8.63
C ASP A 98 -8.97 2.54 9.74
N ASN A 99 -8.81 3.83 9.39
CA ASN A 99 -8.37 4.87 10.30
C ASN A 99 -9.42 5.95 10.63
N ILE A 100 -10.46 6.15 9.81
CA ILE A 100 -11.47 7.20 10.08
C ILE A 100 -12.77 6.65 10.68
N GLN A 101 -13.13 5.39 10.42
CA GLN A 101 -14.36 4.78 10.94
C GLN A 101 -14.39 4.84 12.48
N GLY A 102 -15.56 5.12 13.06
CA GLY A 102 -15.76 5.09 14.52
C GLY A 102 -17.20 5.40 14.94
N ASP A 103 -17.44 5.53 16.25
CA ASP A 103 -18.79 5.76 16.80
C ASP A 103 -19.41 7.09 16.33
N ASP A 104 -18.58 8.07 16.00
CA ASP A 104 -18.94 9.43 15.59
C ASP A 104 -18.96 9.62 14.06
N LEU A 105 -18.39 8.67 13.31
CA LEU A 105 -18.18 8.76 11.86
C LEU A 105 -18.44 7.41 11.19
N HIS A 106 -19.45 7.38 10.31
CA HIS A 106 -19.82 6.21 9.52
C HIS A 106 -19.34 6.35 8.08
N VAL A 107 -18.57 5.37 7.60
CA VAL A 107 -18.03 5.33 6.26
C VAL A 107 -18.86 4.44 5.34
N SER A 108 -19.11 4.91 4.12
CA SER A 108 -19.64 4.10 3.01
C SER A 108 -18.66 4.15 1.84
N CYS A 109 -18.44 3.01 1.19
CA CYS A 109 -17.41 2.88 0.17
C CYS A 109 -18.02 2.73 -1.24
N TYR A 110 -17.38 3.39 -2.20
CA TYR A 110 -17.78 3.37 -3.59
C TYR A 110 -16.56 3.14 -4.47
N TYR A 111 -16.76 2.40 -5.56
CA TYR A 111 -15.75 2.07 -6.53
C TYR A 111 -16.16 2.54 -7.92
N ILE A 112 -15.21 3.10 -8.66
CA ILE A 112 -15.38 3.49 -10.06
C ILE A 112 -14.42 2.64 -10.88
N ASP A 113 -14.93 1.92 -11.88
CA ASP A 113 -14.11 1.08 -12.74
C ASP A 113 -13.41 1.88 -13.86
N CYS A 114 -12.70 1.17 -14.74
CA CYS A 114 -11.98 1.80 -15.84
C CYS A 114 -12.88 2.41 -16.92
N ASP A 115 -14.14 1.98 -17.00
CA ASP A 115 -15.15 2.47 -17.93
C ASP A 115 -16.03 3.56 -17.30
N LEU A 116 -15.64 4.07 -16.13
CA LEU A 116 -16.36 5.07 -15.33
C LEU A 116 -17.74 4.62 -14.85
N LYS A 117 -17.97 3.31 -14.71
CA LYS A 117 -19.16 2.82 -14.01
C LYS A 117 -18.90 2.82 -12.51
N ALA A 118 -19.89 3.27 -11.76
CA ALA A 118 -19.80 3.37 -10.31
C ALA A 118 -20.54 2.20 -9.64
N TYR A 119 -20.04 1.78 -8.47
CA TYR A 119 -20.59 0.69 -7.68
C TYR A 119 -20.52 1.06 -6.19
N ALA A 120 -21.58 0.80 -5.44
CA ALA A 120 -21.52 0.78 -3.98
C ALA A 120 -20.94 -0.56 -3.53
N ILE A 121 -19.94 -0.51 -2.65
CA ILE A 121 -19.16 -1.68 -2.22
C ILE A 121 -19.07 -1.76 -0.70
N SER A 122 -19.00 -2.97 -0.17
CA SER A 122 -18.82 -3.21 1.25
C SER A 122 -17.39 -2.87 1.72
N SER A 123 -17.23 -2.67 3.03
CA SER A 123 -15.92 -2.52 3.65
C SER A 123 -15.02 -3.74 3.41
N ALA A 124 -15.60 -4.95 3.40
CA ALA A 124 -14.87 -6.19 3.12
C ALA A 124 -14.24 -6.17 1.71
N GLN A 125 -15.00 -5.73 0.70
CA GLN A 125 -14.51 -5.61 -0.68
C GLN A 125 -13.40 -4.57 -0.84
N VAL A 126 -13.41 -3.48 -0.05
CA VAL A 126 -12.29 -2.53 -0.02
C VAL A 126 -11.05 -3.18 0.58
N SER A 127 -11.20 -3.92 1.68
CA SER A 127 -10.10 -4.58 2.37
C SER A 127 -9.40 -5.66 1.52
N GLU A 128 -10.10 -6.29 0.58
CA GLU A 128 -9.50 -7.23 -0.38
C GLU A 128 -8.53 -6.59 -1.39
N SER A 129 -8.52 -5.25 -1.54
CA SER A 129 -7.61 -4.49 -2.43
C SER A 129 -7.52 -5.00 -3.89
N CYS A 130 -8.45 -5.84 -4.36
CA CYS A 130 -8.39 -6.46 -5.68
C CYS A 130 -9.45 -5.86 -6.59
N SER A 131 -9.01 -5.03 -7.55
CA SER A 131 -9.92 -4.37 -8.50
C SER A 131 -10.82 -5.35 -9.29
N ALA A 132 -10.31 -6.56 -9.55
CA ALA A 132 -11.07 -7.62 -10.17
C ALA A 132 -12.16 -8.17 -9.24
N SER A 133 -11.86 -8.47 -7.96
CA SER A 133 -12.88 -9.02 -7.03
C SER A 133 -14.04 -8.05 -6.80
N VAL A 134 -13.74 -6.74 -6.76
CA VAL A 134 -14.74 -5.67 -6.57
C VAL A 134 -15.76 -5.62 -7.70
N SER A 135 -15.32 -5.73 -8.96
CA SER A 135 -16.21 -5.78 -10.13
C SER A 135 -17.01 -7.08 -10.22
N ARG A 136 -16.57 -8.16 -9.55
CA ARG A 136 -17.09 -9.53 -9.68
C ARG A 136 -18.18 -9.89 -8.67
N SER A 137 -18.24 -9.24 -7.51
CA SER A 137 -19.16 -9.68 -6.45
C SER A 137 -20.61 -9.31 -6.81
N CYS A 138 -21.52 -10.30 -6.77
CA CYS A 138 -22.97 -10.10 -6.87
C CYS A 138 -23.55 -9.22 -5.72
N LEU A 139 -22.72 -8.75 -4.79
CA LEU A 139 -23.11 -7.91 -3.66
C LEU A 139 -22.95 -6.41 -3.95
N ALA A 140 -22.21 -6.03 -5.01
CA ALA A 140 -22.03 -4.63 -5.37
C ALA A 140 -23.27 -4.09 -6.10
N GLN A 141 -23.85 -3.01 -5.58
CA GLN A 141 -24.92 -2.29 -6.29
C GLN A 141 -24.29 -1.39 -7.35
N GLY A 142 -24.38 -1.78 -8.62
CA GLY A 142 -23.96 -0.96 -9.75
C GLY A 142 -24.93 0.18 -10.03
N PHE A 143 -24.39 1.34 -10.42
CA PHE A 143 -25.18 2.49 -10.87
C PHE A 143 -25.17 2.55 -12.41
N PRO A 144 -26.34 2.62 -13.07
CA PRO A 144 -26.45 2.72 -14.53
C PRO A 144 -25.74 3.93 -15.15
N SER A 145 -25.62 5.02 -14.40
CA SER A 145 -24.94 6.24 -14.83
C SER A 145 -24.29 6.97 -13.65
N LEU A 146 -23.33 7.85 -13.95
CA LEU A 146 -22.74 8.74 -12.94
C LEU A 146 -23.76 9.72 -12.34
N SER A 147 -24.83 10.06 -13.06
CA SER A 147 -25.94 10.89 -12.55
C SER A 147 -26.70 10.18 -11.44
N GLU A 148 -27.09 8.93 -11.65
CA GLU A 148 -27.76 8.12 -10.62
C GLU A 148 -26.84 7.86 -9.42
N PHE A 149 -25.54 7.71 -9.67
CA PHE A 149 -24.54 7.63 -8.60
C PHE A 149 -24.50 8.90 -7.75
N THR A 150 -24.47 10.09 -8.36
CA THR A 150 -24.52 11.35 -7.61
C THR A 150 -25.83 11.56 -6.85
N GLU A 151 -26.96 11.16 -7.44
CA GLU A 151 -28.25 11.19 -6.74
C GLU A 151 -28.22 10.32 -5.49
N HIS A 152 -27.67 9.10 -5.59
CA HIS A 152 -27.46 8.23 -4.45
C HIS A 152 -26.57 8.91 -3.39
N LEU A 153 -25.40 9.41 -3.77
CA LEU A 153 -24.46 10.08 -2.85
C LEU A 153 -25.14 11.24 -2.10
N SER A 154 -25.91 12.07 -2.80
CA SER A 154 -26.61 13.22 -2.20
C SER A 154 -27.58 12.85 -1.07
N SER A 155 -28.11 11.62 -1.11
CA SER A 155 -29.03 11.10 -0.08
C SER A 155 -28.31 10.29 1.02
N SER A 156 -27.24 9.59 0.64
CA SER A 156 -26.58 8.59 1.47
C SER A 156 -25.46 9.16 2.35
N VAL A 157 -24.76 10.21 1.91
CA VAL A 157 -23.58 10.75 2.60
C VAL A 157 -23.72 12.23 2.90
N ASP A 158 -22.96 12.72 3.88
CA ASP A 158 -22.88 14.14 4.25
C ASP A 158 -21.68 14.82 3.58
N ILE A 159 -20.57 14.08 3.40
CA ILE A 159 -19.36 14.52 2.71
C ILE A 159 -18.69 13.34 1.99
N VAL A 160 -18.05 13.60 0.86
CA VAL A 160 -17.27 12.63 0.09
C VAL A 160 -15.78 12.83 0.33
N PHE A 161 -15.02 11.74 0.49
CA PHE A 161 -13.56 11.75 0.42
C PHE A 161 -13.16 11.06 -0.90
N PRO A 162 -12.82 11.82 -1.95
CA PRO A 162 -12.30 11.27 -3.19
C PRO A 162 -10.87 10.74 -2.96
N VAL A 163 -10.67 9.44 -3.18
CA VAL A 163 -9.38 8.76 -3.05
C VAL A 163 -9.03 8.11 -4.39
N ILE A 164 -9.27 8.82 -5.50
CA ILE A 164 -8.91 8.41 -6.87
C ILE A 164 -7.59 9.09 -7.24
N HIS A 165 -6.59 8.31 -7.64
CA HIS A 165 -5.28 8.83 -8.10
C HIS A 165 -5.24 8.93 -9.61
N GLY A 166 -4.56 9.95 -10.13
CA GLY A 166 -4.45 10.18 -11.57
C GLY A 166 -5.74 10.71 -12.22
N ARG A 167 -5.99 10.30 -13.47
CA ARG A 167 -7.15 10.73 -14.26
C ARG A 167 -8.48 10.44 -13.57
N PHE A 168 -9.44 11.35 -13.73
CA PHE A 168 -10.74 11.41 -13.05
C PHE A 168 -10.67 11.71 -11.54
N GLY A 169 -9.49 11.69 -10.93
CA GLY A 169 -9.28 12.02 -9.52
C GLY A 169 -8.53 13.34 -9.34
N GLU A 170 -7.24 13.37 -9.63
CA GLU A 170 -6.40 14.55 -9.43
C GLU A 170 -6.57 15.60 -10.53
N ASP A 171 -7.11 15.21 -11.68
CA ASP A 171 -7.46 16.10 -12.79
C ASP A 171 -8.78 16.88 -12.58
N GLY A 172 -9.48 16.67 -11.47
CA GLY A 172 -10.72 17.37 -11.14
C GLY A 172 -12.00 16.71 -11.67
N GLY A 173 -11.94 15.54 -12.30
CA GLY A 173 -13.10 14.87 -12.90
C GLY A 173 -14.20 14.55 -11.89
N ILE A 174 -13.90 13.81 -10.83
CA ILE A 174 -14.85 13.46 -9.76
C ILE A 174 -15.30 14.70 -8.99
N GLN A 175 -14.43 15.69 -8.80
CA GLN A 175 -14.74 16.93 -8.10
C GLN A 175 -15.78 17.74 -8.89
N ALA A 176 -15.64 17.84 -10.22
CA ALA A 176 -16.63 18.52 -11.06
C ALA A 176 -18.02 17.87 -10.94
N LEU A 177 -18.06 16.53 -10.93
CA LEU A 177 -19.31 15.77 -10.75
C LEU A 177 -19.96 16.05 -9.37
N LEU A 178 -19.16 16.14 -8.31
CA LEU A 178 -19.63 16.46 -6.96
C LEU A 178 -20.07 17.93 -6.83
N GLU A 179 -19.36 18.86 -7.47
CA GLU A 179 -19.68 20.28 -7.54
C GLU A 179 -21.03 20.53 -8.23
N GLU A 180 -21.26 19.90 -9.39
CA GLU A 180 -22.53 19.99 -10.14
C GLU A 180 -23.73 19.54 -9.30
N SER A 181 -23.52 18.54 -8.43
CA SER A 181 -24.55 17.97 -7.55
C SER A 181 -24.62 18.62 -6.16
N ASN A 182 -23.82 19.66 -5.89
CA ASN A 182 -23.68 20.31 -4.58
C ASN A 182 -23.36 19.34 -3.42
N ILE A 183 -22.58 18.30 -3.69
CA ILE A 183 -22.17 17.32 -2.69
C ILE A 183 -20.87 17.81 -2.04
N PRO A 184 -20.81 18.02 -0.71
CA PRO A 184 -19.57 18.38 -0.03
C PRO A 184 -18.49 17.32 -0.23
N PHE A 185 -17.24 17.74 -0.40
CA PHE A 185 -16.12 16.80 -0.54
C PHE A 185 -14.81 17.33 0.06
N VAL A 186 -13.92 16.41 0.43
CA VAL A 186 -12.54 16.65 0.86
C VAL A 186 -11.65 16.89 -0.36
N GLY A 187 -10.77 17.89 -0.29
CA GLY A 187 -9.77 18.20 -1.29
C GLY A 187 -10.08 19.47 -2.09
N THR A 188 -9.26 19.67 -3.12
CA THR A 188 -9.25 20.87 -3.95
C THR A 188 -10.37 20.88 -4.99
N PRO A 189 -11.00 22.02 -5.32
CA PRO A 189 -12.04 22.09 -6.35
C PRO A 189 -11.53 21.81 -7.78
N SER A 190 -12.45 21.49 -8.69
CA SER A 190 -12.13 20.92 -10.00
C SER A 190 -11.31 21.83 -10.92
N VAL A 191 -11.51 23.14 -10.86
CA VAL A 191 -10.79 24.12 -11.67
C VAL A 191 -9.32 24.19 -11.27
N GLU A 192 -9.06 24.23 -9.97
CA GLU A 192 -7.74 24.27 -9.37
C GLU A 192 -7.01 22.93 -9.56
N CYS A 193 -7.70 21.79 -9.43
CA CYS A 193 -7.19 20.46 -9.80
C CYS A 193 -6.64 20.44 -11.23
N ARG A 194 -7.46 20.85 -12.22
CA ARG A 194 -7.04 20.89 -13.64
C ARG A 194 -5.80 21.75 -13.87
N ARG A 195 -5.70 22.88 -13.17
CA ARG A 195 -4.57 23.81 -13.30
C ARG A 195 -3.30 23.29 -12.64
N ALA A 196 -3.41 22.54 -11.54
CA ALA A 196 -2.28 22.08 -10.75
C ALA A 196 -1.73 20.72 -11.23
N PHE A 197 -2.59 19.82 -11.71
CA PHE A 197 -2.21 18.44 -12.03
C PHE A 197 -1.46 18.29 -13.36
N ASP A 198 -1.71 19.15 -14.34
CA ASP A 198 -0.94 19.17 -15.59
C ASP A 198 0.45 19.78 -15.34
N LYS A 199 1.49 18.95 -15.37
CA LYS A 199 2.87 19.35 -15.04
C LYS A 199 3.40 20.49 -15.90
N TYR A 200 3.01 20.52 -17.18
CA TYR A 200 3.46 21.58 -18.09
C TYR A 200 2.77 22.90 -17.75
N ASP A 201 1.44 22.88 -17.60
CA ASP A 201 0.66 24.10 -17.32
C ASP A 201 0.98 24.64 -15.91
N ALA A 202 1.17 23.76 -14.93
CA ALA A 202 1.65 24.11 -13.60
C ALA A 202 3.03 24.75 -13.66
N SER A 203 3.97 24.21 -14.45
CA SER A 203 5.29 24.80 -14.65
C SER A 203 5.23 26.20 -15.27
N LEU A 204 4.35 26.43 -16.26
CA LEU A 204 4.15 27.77 -16.84
C LEU A 204 3.62 28.76 -15.79
N GLU A 205 2.67 28.32 -14.96
CA GLU A 205 2.11 29.15 -13.90
C GLU A 205 3.15 29.47 -12.81
N LEU A 206 3.92 28.48 -12.37
CA LEU A 206 5.06 28.67 -11.45
C LEU A 206 6.02 29.75 -11.96
N ARG A 207 6.36 29.69 -13.26
CA ARG A 207 7.26 30.67 -13.89
C ARG A 207 6.66 32.08 -13.89
N LYS A 208 5.38 32.23 -14.21
CA LYS A 208 4.66 33.53 -14.15
C LYS A 208 4.66 34.10 -12.73
N GLN A 209 4.57 33.22 -11.72
CA GLN A 209 4.56 33.56 -10.30
C GLN A 209 5.96 33.82 -9.72
N GLY A 210 7.02 33.76 -10.55
CA GLY A 210 8.41 34.06 -10.17
C GLY A 210 9.20 32.88 -9.60
N PHE A 211 8.68 31.65 -9.65
CA PHE A 211 9.41 30.46 -9.20
C PHE A 211 10.44 30.00 -10.24
N ALA A 212 11.54 29.43 -9.77
CA ALA A 212 12.44 28.65 -10.61
C ALA A 212 11.75 27.36 -11.09
N THR A 213 11.80 27.10 -12.39
CA THR A 213 11.16 25.94 -13.03
C THR A 213 12.16 25.23 -13.92
N ILE A 214 12.12 23.89 -13.95
CA ILE A 214 12.95 23.11 -14.86
C ILE A 214 12.60 23.48 -16.31
N PRO A 215 13.59 23.72 -17.19
CA PRO A 215 13.32 23.85 -18.61
C PRO A 215 12.64 22.59 -19.12
N ASN A 216 11.54 22.78 -19.83
CA ASN A 216 10.74 21.69 -20.35
C ASN A 216 10.27 21.98 -21.79
N PHE A 217 9.95 20.92 -22.50
CA PHE A 217 9.38 20.90 -23.84
C PHE A 217 8.17 19.96 -23.85
N VAL A 218 7.10 20.33 -24.56
CA VAL A 218 5.88 19.52 -24.62
C VAL A 218 5.73 18.86 -25.99
N VAL A 219 5.36 17.58 -25.97
CA VAL A 219 4.99 16.80 -27.16
C VAL A 219 3.51 16.45 -27.01
N GLN A 220 2.68 16.77 -28.00
CA GLN A 220 1.24 16.52 -27.94
C GLN A 220 0.70 16.01 -29.28
N GLY A 221 0.00 14.87 -29.24
CA GLY A 221 -0.58 14.22 -30.42
C GLY A 221 0.45 13.85 -31.50
N SER A 222 0.02 13.82 -32.77
CA SER A 222 0.89 13.48 -33.93
C SER A 222 1.67 14.66 -34.51
N THR A 223 1.53 15.85 -33.94
CA THR A 223 2.22 17.08 -34.37
C THR A 223 3.52 17.24 -33.59
N PHE A 224 4.61 16.68 -34.11
CA PHE A 224 5.94 16.89 -33.54
C PHE A 224 6.89 17.52 -34.56
N ASN A 225 7.54 18.60 -34.16
CA ASN A 225 8.58 19.22 -34.96
C ASN A 225 9.95 18.85 -34.37
N LYS A 226 10.57 17.80 -34.92
CA LYS A 226 11.93 17.36 -34.54
C LYS A 226 12.93 18.53 -34.53
N SER A 227 12.78 19.50 -35.44
CA SER A 227 13.65 20.69 -35.49
C SER A 227 13.48 21.59 -34.27
N GLU A 228 12.27 21.74 -33.73
CA GLU A 228 12.04 22.53 -32.51
C GLU A 228 12.63 21.86 -31.28
N LEU A 229 12.49 20.53 -31.16
CA LEU A 229 13.12 19.79 -30.07
C LEU A 229 14.66 19.87 -30.16
N SER A 230 15.25 19.74 -31.35
CA SER A 230 16.69 19.95 -31.54
C SER A 230 17.15 21.35 -31.10
N LYS A 231 16.42 22.40 -31.48
CA LYS A 231 16.70 23.78 -31.02
C LYS A 231 16.57 23.91 -29.51
N TRP A 232 15.58 23.24 -28.91
CA TRP A 232 15.40 23.25 -27.46
C TRP A 232 16.58 22.57 -26.75
N PHE A 233 17.08 21.43 -27.25
CA PHE A 233 18.30 20.78 -26.75
C PHE A 233 19.51 21.73 -26.81
N GLU A 234 19.74 22.37 -27.97
CA GLU A 234 20.83 23.34 -28.16
C GLU A 234 20.72 24.52 -27.18
N SER A 235 19.51 25.09 -27.02
CA SER A 235 19.28 26.22 -26.11
C SER A 235 19.53 25.90 -24.64
N ASN A 236 19.39 24.63 -24.25
CA ASN A 236 19.67 24.13 -22.90
C ASN A 236 21.06 23.49 -22.77
N GLN A 237 21.93 23.67 -23.78
CA GLN A 237 23.30 23.13 -23.81
C GLN A 237 23.36 21.60 -23.68
N LEU A 238 22.34 20.92 -24.21
CA LEU A 238 22.27 19.47 -24.29
C LEU A 238 22.74 19.00 -25.67
N ASN A 239 23.52 17.92 -25.70
CA ASN A 239 23.91 17.29 -26.96
C ASN A 239 22.69 16.65 -27.65
N SER A 240 22.53 16.86 -28.96
CA SER A 240 21.38 16.38 -29.73
C SER A 240 21.23 14.86 -29.79
N ASP A 241 22.31 14.10 -29.59
CA ASP A 241 22.33 12.63 -29.72
C ASP A 241 22.50 11.92 -28.38
N THR A 242 23.08 12.59 -27.38
CA THR A 242 23.45 11.98 -26.09
C THR A 242 22.99 12.78 -24.87
N GLY A 243 22.37 13.95 -25.07
CA GLY A 243 21.90 14.80 -24.00
C GLY A 243 20.84 14.10 -23.15
N LYS A 244 21.04 14.08 -21.84
CA LYS A 244 20.19 13.34 -20.90
C LYS A 244 18.97 14.16 -20.48
N VAL A 245 17.78 13.60 -20.65
CA VAL A 245 16.50 14.20 -20.30
C VAL A 245 15.59 13.20 -19.59
N VAL A 246 14.54 13.70 -18.94
CA VAL A 246 13.42 12.88 -18.45
C VAL A 246 12.22 13.08 -19.37
N VAL A 247 11.60 11.99 -19.80
CA VAL A 247 10.35 11.98 -20.56
C VAL A 247 9.25 11.44 -19.66
N LYS A 248 8.18 12.21 -19.47
CA LYS A 248 7.09 11.84 -18.55
C LYS A 248 5.71 12.31 -19.05
N PRO A 249 4.63 11.59 -18.73
CA PRO A 249 3.27 12.07 -18.99
C PRO A 249 2.96 13.36 -18.21
N ALA A 250 2.24 14.28 -18.84
CA ALA A 250 1.86 15.56 -18.23
C ALA A 250 0.83 15.39 -17.11
N ARG A 251 -0.09 14.42 -17.24
CA ARG A 251 -1.31 14.23 -16.43
C ARG A 251 -1.44 12.79 -15.89
N ALA A 252 -0.32 12.19 -15.50
CA ALA A 252 -0.32 10.92 -14.75
C ALA A 252 0.60 11.00 -13.52
N GLY A 253 0.27 10.26 -12.46
CA GLY A 253 1.01 10.24 -11.20
C GLY A 253 1.95 9.04 -11.06
N SER A 254 2.41 8.82 -9.83
CA SER A 254 3.08 7.58 -9.38
C SER A 254 4.32 7.12 -10.16
N SER A 255 4.95 8.03 -10.92
CA SER A 255 6.05 7.72 -11.85
C SER A 255 5.70 6.70 -12.94
N ILE A 256 4.41 6.51 -13.26
CA ILE A 256 4.00 5.64 -14.38
C ILE A 256 4.35 6.34 -15.70
N GLY A 257 4.99 5.63 -16.62
CA GLY A 257 5.44 6.18 -17.90
C GLY A 257 6.62 7.16 -17.82
N VAL A 258 7.28 7.30 -16.65
CA VAL A 258 8.47 8.15 -16.51
C VAL A 258 9.71 7.38 -16.95
N THR A 259 10.43 7.92 -17.93
CA THR A 259 11.65 7.31 -18.46
C THR A 259 12.76 8.34 -18.63
N VAL A 260 14.01 7.87 -18.61
CA VAL A 260 15.17 8.69 -18.99
C VAL A 260 15.41 8.51 -20.47
N ALA A 261 15.71 9.58 -21.21
CA ALA A 261 16.04 9.51 -22.63
C ALA A 261 17.35 10.24 -22.98
N TYR A 262 17.95 9.85 -24.10
CA TYR A 262 19.24 10.36 -24.58
C TYR A 262 19.13 10.95 -25.99
N GLY A 263 19.28 12.26 -26.07
CA GLY A 263 19.18 12.99 -27.33
C GLY A 263 17.74 13.08 -27.86
N VAL A 264 17.60 13.76 -28.99
CA VAL A 264 16.32 14.13 -29.61
C VAL A 264 15.55 12.90 -30.09
N ASN A 265 16.24 11.93 -30.69
CA ASN A 265 15.60 10.76 -31.30
C ASN A 265 14.98 9.83 -30.24
N ASP A 266 15.76 9.49 -29.21
CA ASP A 266 15.29 8.63 -28.11
C ASP A 266 14.17 9.32 -27.32
N SER A 267 14.27 10.63 -27.10
CA SER A 267 13.23 11.41 -26.41
C SER A 267 11.89 11.35 -27.15
N LEU A 268 11.90 11.47 -28.48
CA LEU A 268 10.69 11.36 -29.29
C LEU A 268 10.15 9.93 -29.35
N ALA A 269 11.03 8.93 -29.43
CA ALA A 269 10.63 7.53 -29.40
C ALA A 269 9.86 7.22 -28.11
N LYS A 270 10.46 7.53 -26.94
CA LYS A 270 9.84 7.33 -25.63
C LYS A 270 8.56 8.15 -25.42
N ALA A 271 8.51 9.38 -25.93
CA ALA A 271 7.28 10.16 -25.88
C ALA A 271 6.16 9.54 -26.73
N ASN A 272 6.49 9.02 -27.91
CA ASN A 272 5.54 8.31 -28.77
C ASN A 272 5.09 6.99 -28.14
N ASP A 273 5.96 6.27 -27.44
CA ASP A 273 5.61 5.04 -26.73
C ASP A 273 4.56 5.32 -25.65
N ILE A 274 4.75 6.36 -24.82
CA ILE A 274 3.76 6.80 -23.81
C ILE A 274 2.39 7.12 -24.45
N ILE A 275 2.39 7.80 -25.60
CA ILE A 275 1.16 8.15 -26.33
C ILE A 275 0.51 6.91 -26.94
N ALA A 276 1.30 6.02 -27.54
CA ALA A 276 0.82 4.80 -28.19
C ALA A 276 0.28 3.78 -27.20
N GLU A 277 0.87 3.70 -26.00
CA GLU A 277 0.38 2.91 -24.86
C GLU A 277 -0.90 3.50 -24.25
N GLY A 278 -1.28 4.72 -24.63
CA GLY A 278 -2.47 5.40 -24.13
C GLY A 278 -2.34 5.92 -22.69
N ILE A 279 -1.11 6.07 -22.19
CA ILE A 279 -0.84 6.60 -20.84
C ILE A 279 -1.25 8.07 -20.76
N ASP A 280 -0.79 8.88 -21.73
CA ASP A 280 -1.16 10.29 -21.86
C ASP A 280 -0.95 10.77 -23.30
N ASP A 281 -1.81 11.67 -23.78
CA ASP A 281 -1.68 12.31 -25.11
C ASP A 281 -0.79 13.57 -25.11
N LYS A 282 -0.36 14.01 -23.91
CA LYS A 282 0.53 15.16 -23.68
C LYS A 282 1.73 14.68 -22.83
N VAL A 283 2.93 14.81 -23.38
CA VAL A 283 4.18 14.35 -22.77
C VAL A 283 5.11 15.54 -22.55
N VAL A 284 5.77 15.57 -21.39
CA VAL A 284 6.75 16.59 -21.01
C VAL A 284 8.16 15.98 -21.07
N ILE A 285 9.06 16.67 -21.76
CA ILE A 285 10.49 16.40 -21.79
C ILE A 285 11.17 17.46 -20.92
N GLU A 286 11.90 17.05 -19.89
CA GLU A 286 12.59 17.93 -18.94
C GLU A 286 14.09 17.67 -18.91
N VAL A 287 14.87 18.71 -18.60
CA VAL A 287 16.31 18.56 -18.36
C VAL A 287 16.53 17.61 -17.17
N PHE A 288 17.38 16.60 -17.34
CA PHE A 288 17.73 15.68 -16.26
C PHE A 288 18.55 16.40 -15.18
N LEU A 289 18.07 16.39 -13.93
CA LEU A 289 18.68 17.11 -12.81
C LEU A 289 19.82 16.32 -12.17
N GLN A 290 20.94 16.17 -12.88
CA GLN A 290 22.08 15.40 -12.39
C GLN A 290 22.71 16.04 -11.13
N GLY A 291 22.88 15.23 -10.07
CA GLY A 291 23.44 15.69 -8.78
C GLY A 291 22.43 16.45 -7.90
N GLY A 292 21.18 16.60 -8.35
CA GLY A 292 20.10 17.10 -7.51
C GLY A 292 19.64 16.07 -6.47
N ARG A 293 19.06 16.56 -5.38
CA ARG A 293 18.42 15.74 -4.34
C ARG A 293 16.92 16.00 -4.38
N GLU A 294 16.14 14.95 -4.60
CA GLU A 294 14.68 15.02 -4.63
C GLU A 294 14.14 15.20 -3.20
N PHE A 295 13.05 15.96 -3.06
CA PHE A 295 12.33 16.12 -1.81
C PHE A 295 10.82 16.07 -2.03
N THR A 296 10.11 15.69 -0.97
CA THR A 296 8.66 15.69 -0.89
C THR A 296 8.22 16.47 0.34
N ALA A 297 7.17 17.28 0.21
CA ALA A 297 6.61 18.07 1.31
C ALA A 297 5.07 17.96 1.34
N ILE A 298 4.53 17.52 2.48
CA ILE A 298 3.10 17.48 2.73
C ILE A 298 2.65 18.85 3.26
N VAL A 299 1.58 19.37 2.67
CA VAL A 299 0.95 20.62 3.07
C VAL A 299 -0.43 20.31 3.63
N LEU A 300 -0.75 20.86 4.80
CA LEU A 300 -2.06 20.78 5.43
C LEU A 300 -2.67 22.17 5.58
N ASP A 301 -3.92 22.31 5.19
CA ASP A 301 -4.70 23.51 5.44
C ASP A 301 -5.30 23.46 6.84
N VAL A 302 -4.79 24.31 7.74
CA VAL A 302 -5.30 24.46 9.11
C VAL A 302 -6.17 25.72 9.26
N GLY A 303 -6.56 26.32 8.13
CA GLY A 303 -7.44 27.47 8.07
C GLY A 303 -8.89 27.14 8.47
N SER A 304 -9.76 28.14 8.37
CA SER A 304 -11.17 27.97 8.76
C SER A 304 -12.11 28.52 7.69
N GLY A 305 -13.12 27.74 7.33
CA GLY A 305 -14.07 28.13 6.27
C GLY A 305 -13.36 28.32 4.93
N PHE A 306 -13.37 29.55 4.42
CA PHE A 306 -12.70 29.89 3.17
C PHE A 306 -11.30 30.48 3.35
N ASP A 307 -10.88 30.73 4.60
CA ASP A 307 -9.52 31.19 4.90
C ASP A 307 -8.56 30.00 4.82
N CYS A 308 -7.53 30.12 3.99
CA CYS A 308 -6.56 29.07 3.73
C CYS A 308 -5.27 29.39 4.47
N HIS A 309 -4.89 28.52 5.41
CA HIS A 309 -3.68 28.65 6.21
C HIS A 309 -2.83 27.39 6.07
N PRO A 310 -2.02 27.28 4.99
CA PRO A 310 -1.25 26.08 4.72
C PRO A 310 0.00 26.00 5.58
N VAL A 311 0.07 24.94 6.37
CA VAL A 311 1.24 24.55 7.14
C VAL A 311 1.93 23.39 6.45
N VAL A 312 3.20 23.57 6.13
CA VAL A 312 4.02 22.51 5.51
C VAL A 312 4.69 21.71 6.60
N LEU A 313 4.50 20.39 6.55
CA LEU A 313 5.13 19.44 7.45
C LEU A 313 6.65 19.39 7.26
N LEU A 314 7.33 18.57 8.04
CA LEU A 314 8.75 18.32 7.86
C LEU A 314 8.98 17.61 6.52
N PRO A 315 9.66 18.23 5.54
CA PRO A 315 9.90 17.59 4.25
C PRO A 315 10.69 16.28 4.42
N THR A 316 10.67 15.47 3.36
CA THR A 316 11.45 14.25 3.27
C THR A 316 12.41 14.37 2.10
N GLU A 317 13.68 14.06 2.31
CA GLU A 317 14.63 13.85 1.22
C GLU A 317 14.51 12.41 0.71
N VAL A 318 14.50 12.26 -0.61
CA VAL A 318 14.54 10.97 -1.30
C VAL A 318 15.95 10.76 -1.87
N GLU A 319 16.67 9.78 -1.32
CA GLU A 319 18.03 9.43 -1.74
C GLU A 319 18.01 8.13 -2.53
N ILE A 320 18.54 8.15 -3.76
CA ILE A 320 18.78 6.93 -4.54
C ILE A 320 20.14 6.34 -4.12
N GLN A 321 20.15 5.08 -3.71
CA GLN A 321 21.34 4.34 -3.28
C GLN A 321 21.76 3.33 -4.37
N PHE A 322 23.07 3.16 -4.55
CA PHE A 322 23.66 2.20 -5.48
C PHE A 322 24.54 1.24 -4.67
N GLN A 323 24.28 -0.08 -4.71
CA GLN A 323 25.07 -1.06 -3.97
C GLN A 323 25.84 -2.00 -4.92
N GLY A 324 27.17 -1.96 -4.83
CA GLY A 324 28.06 -2.91 -5.53
C GLY A 324 28.26 -2.61 -7.02
N SER A 325 29.21 -3.30 -7.65
CA SER A 325 29.63 -3.07 -9.04
C SER A 325 28.59 -3.44 -10.10
N ALA A 326 27.57 -4.25 -9.74
CA ALA A 326 26.47 -4.61 -10.64
C ALA A 326 25.41 -3.50 -10.77
N ASP A 327 25.16 -2.72 -9.71
CA ASP A 327 24.25 -1.56 -9.73
C ASP A 327 24.87 -0.35 -10.44
N VAL A 328 26.20 -0.30 -10.58
CA VAL A 328 26.92 0.82 -11.25
C VAL A 328 26.58 0.91 -12.75
N GLU A 329 26.00 -0.15 -13.34
CA GLU A 329 25.52 -0.12 -14.72
C GLU A 329 24.15 0.56 -14.89
N GLU A 330 23.37 0.78 -13.82
CA GLU A 330 22.15 1.60 -13.88
C GLU A 330 22.50 3.10 -13.89
N LYS A 331 23.12 3.57 -14.97
CA LYS A 331 23.34 5.01 -15.22
C LYS A 331 22.05 5.83 -15.22
N ASP A 332 20.88 5.19 -15.24
CA ASP A 332 19.54 5.79 -15.38
C ASP A 332 18.60 5.58 -14.19
N ALA A 333 19.16 5.32 -13.00
CA ALA A 333 18.34 5.17 -11.82
C ALA A 333 17.55 6.46 -11.50
N ILE A 334 16.21 6.35 -11.54
CA ILE A 334 15.24 7.38 -11.13
C ILE A 334 14.30 6.84 -10.05
N PHE A 335 13.61 7.72 -9.32
CA PHE A 335 12.58 7.32 -8.37
C PHE A 335 11.28 6.88 -9.08
N ASN A 336 11.30 5.64 -9.59
CA ASN A 336 10.23 5.04 -10.38
C ASN A 336 9.14 4.37 -9.51
N TYR A 337 8.08 3.89 -10.17
CA TYR A 337 6.94 3.21 -9.51
C TYR A 337 7.38 2.07 -8.59
N ARG A 338 8.28 1.19 -9.07
CA ARG A 338 8.80 0.06 -8.27
C ARG A 338 9.48 0.56 -7.00
N ARG A 339 10.35 1.56 -7.09
CA ARG A 339 11.05 2.13 -5.93
C ARG A 339 10.16 2.91 -4.97
N LYS A 340 9.00 3.37 -5.43
CA LYS A 340 8.00 4.11 -4.62
C LYS A 340 7.16 3.18 -3.74
N TYR A 341 6.75 2.03 -4.29
CA TYR A 341 5.71 1.19 -3.67
C TYR A 341 6.19 -0.20 -3.27
N LEU A 342 7.41 -0.60 -3.66
CA LEU A 342 7.98 -1.88 -3.25
C LEU A 342 9.20 -1.69 -2.35
N PRO A 343 9.34 -2.51 -1.28
CA PRO A 343 10.53 -2.52 -0.45
C PRO A 343 11.81 -2.69 -1.28
N THR A 344 12.72 -1.73 -1.18
CA THR A 344 13.99 -1.75 -1.90
C THR A 344 15.05 -1.01 -1.11
N GLN A 345 16.28 -1.53 -1.14
CA GLN A 345 17.46 -0.83 -0.61
C GLN A 345 18.01 0.22 -1.59
N GLN A 346 17.43 0.34 -2.79
CA GLN A 346 17.86 1.32 -3.79
C GLN A 346 17.39 2.74 -3.46
N VAL A 347 16.54 2.92 -2.45
CA VAL A 347 16.06 4.23 -2.03
C VAL A 347 16.03 4.31 -0.51
N ALA A 348 16.41 5.46 0.03
CA ALA A 348 16.28 5.78 1.44
C ALA A 348 15.57 7.11 1.65
N TYR A 349 14.70 7.16 2.66
CA TYR A 349 13.97 8.37 3.03
C TYR A 349 14.50 9.02 4.32
N HIS A 350 14.82 10.31 4.24
CA HIS A 350 15.34 11.09 5.37
C HIS A 350 14.36 12.19 5.77
N THR A 351 13.75 12.07 6.95
CA THR A 351 12.78 13.04 7.49
C THR A 351 13.17 13.46 8.91
N PRO A 352 13.59 14.72 9.16
CA PRO A 352 13.74 15.82 8.19
C PRO A 352 14.87 15.57 7.17
N PRO A 353 14.94 16.28 6.04
CA PRO A 353 15.98 16.04 5.04
C PRO A 353 17.36 16.43 5.62
N ARG A 354 18.44 15.90 5.04
CA ARG A 354 19.82 16.27 5.43
C ARG A 354 20.28 17.50 4.65
N PHE A 355 19.41 18.50 4.52
CA PHE A 355 19.67 19.79 3.88
C PHE A 355 20.02 20.83 4.94
N PRO A 356 20.66 21.96 4.58
CA PRO A 356 20.80 23.10 5.49
C PRO A 356 19.43 23.59 5.98
N THR A 357 19.32 24.03 7.24
CA THR A 357 18.06 24.50 7.83
C THR A 357 17.39 25.59 6.99
N ASP A 358 18.15 26.57 6.49
CA ASP A 358 17.64 27.61 5.60
C ASP A 358 16.96 27.00 4.35
N VAL A 359 17.51 25.93 3.77
CA VAL A 359 16.92 25.26 2.59
C VAL A 359 15.60 24.60 2.98
N ILE A 360 15.53 23.95 4.15
CA ILE A 360 14.30 23.33 4.66
C ILE A 360 13.20 24.39 4.85
N GLU A 361 13.53 25.53 5.47
CA GLU A 361 12.59 26.63 5.66
C GLU A 361 12.12 27.23 4.32
N TYR A 362 13.03 27.38 3.34
CA TYR A 362 12.66 27.84 2.00
C TYR A 362 11.75 26.87 1.26
N ILE A 363 11.97 25.55 1.40
CA ILE A 363 11.07 24.52 0.86
C ILE A 363 9.69 24.67 1.48
N ARG A 364 9.60 24.75 2.82
CA ARG A 364 8.34 24.91 3.55
C ARG A 364 7.61 26.19 3.13
N ARG A 365 8.31 27.32 3.07
CA ARG A 365 7.72 28.60 2.62
C ARG A 365 7.24 28.52 1.17
N GLY A 366 8.03 27.92 0.29
CA GLY A 366 7.68 27.78 -1.12
C GLY A 366 6.44 26.93 -1.31
N ALA A 367 6.38 25.74 -0.71
CA ALA A 367 5.22 24.85 -0.80
C ALA A 367 3.96 25.49 -0.21
N SER A 368 4.06 26.24 0.91
CA SER A 368 2.93 27.02 1.47
C SER A 368 2.41 28.07 0.48
N MET A 369 3.32 28.84 -0.13
CA MET A 369 2.96 29.84 -1.15
C MET A 369 2.31 29.20 -2.39
N LEU A 370 2.81 28.05 -2.83
CA LEU A 370 2.24 27.32 -3.95
C LEU A 370 0.82 26.86 -3.66
N PHE A 371 0.60 26.29 -2.48
CA PHE A 371 -0.71 25.85 -2.03
C PHE A 371 -1.75 26.98 -2.12
N GLN A 372 -1.42 28.17 -1.62
CA GLN A 372 -2.29 29.34 -1.70
C GLN A 372 -2.48 29.85 -3.14
N LYS A 373 -1.41 29.97 -3.92
CA LYS A 373 -1.45 30.52 -5.30
C LYS A 373 -2.21 29.65 -6.29
N PHE A 374 -2.18 28.34 -6.09
CA PHE A 374 -2.96 27.39 -6.87
C PHE A 374 -4.38 27.20 -6.33
N GLY A 375 -4.73 27.82 -5.19
CA GLY A 375 -6.07 27.72 -4.61
C GLY A 375 -6.38 26.33 -4.06
N LEU A 376 -5.36 25.57 -3.66
CA LEU A 376 -5.51 24.22 -3.12
C LEU A 376 -6.27 24.24 -1.78
N ARG A 377 -6.83 23.09 -1.38
CA ARG A 377 -7.62 22.94 -0.14
C ARG A 377 -7.33 21.64 0.58
N ASP A 378 -7.52 21.70 1.90
CA ASP A 378 -7.43 20.62 2.89
C ASP A 378 -6.01 20.01 3.04
N PHE A 379 -5.46 19.42 1.98
CA PHE A 379 -4.08 18.91 1.96
C PHE A 379 -3.57 18.71 0.53
N ALA A 380 -2.24 18.65 0.37
CA ALA A 380 -1.58 18.31 -0.89
C ALA A 380 -0.18 17.77 -0.64
N ARG A 381 0.40 17.10 -1.64
CA ARG A 381 1.82 16.71 -1.65
C ARG A 381 2.54 17.48 -2.76
N VAL A 382 3.59 18.19 -2.39
CA VAL A 382 4.44 18.93 -3.32
C VAL A 382 5.81 18.27 -3.38
N ASP A 383 6.21 17.87 -4.58
CA ASP A 383 7.52 17.28 -4.86
C ASP A 383 8.43 18.30 -5.57
N GLY A 384 9.75 18.14 -5.39
CA GLY A 384 10.72 19.04 -5.97
C GLY A 384 12.16 18.57 -5.81
N TRP A 385 13.09 19.44 -6.19
CA TRP A 385 14.52 19.16 -6.17
C TRP A 385 15.29 20.29 -5.50
N PHE A 386 16.26 19.91 -4.68
CA PHE A 386 17.31 20.78 -4.22
C PHE A 386 18.59 20.53 -5.03
N LEU A 387 19.06 21.56 -5.71
CA LEU A 387 20.27 21.57 -6.54
C LEU A 387 21.36 22.35 -5.77
N PRO A 388 22.34 21.68 -5.14
CA PRO A 388 23.42 22.36 -4.44
C PRO A 388 24.19 23.30 -5.38
N SER A 389 24.86 24.33 -4.86
CA SER A 389 25.63 25.30 -5.67
C SER A 389 26.72 24.68 -6.58
N SER A 390 27.13 23.44 -6.32
CA SER A 390 28.02 22.66 -7.19
C SER A 390 27.35 22.21 -8.49
N VAL A 391 26.02 22.07 -8.49
CA VAL A 391 25.21 21.70 -9.65
C VAL A 391 24.82 22.98 -10.39
N ARG A 392 25.36 23.15 -11.60
CA ARG A 392 25.02 24.28 -12.47
C ARG A 392 24.08 23.81 -13.57
N ILE A 393 22.92 24.44 -13.66
CA ILE A 393 22.06 24.33 -14.85
C ILE A 393 22.09 25.68 -15.52
N SER A 394 22.59 25.68 -16.75
CA SER A 394 22.90 26.86 -17.56
C SER A 394 21.71 27.76 -17.88
N SER A 395 20.48 27.26 -17.74
CA SER A 395 19.25 28.03 -17.93
C SER A 395 18.77 28.79 -16.69
N PHE A 396 19.38 28.56 -15.51
CA PHE A 396 19.05 29.31 -14.29
C PHE A 396 19.88 30.59 -14.11
N THR A 397 20.85 30.87 -14.98
CA THR A 397 21.86 31.92 -14.77
C THR A 397 21.45 33.34 -15.19
N GLU A 398 20.19 33.61 -15.54
CA GLU A 398 19.80 34.91 -16.13
C GLU A 398 18.81 35.79 -15.34
N ASN A 399 18.41 35.44 -14.11
CA ASN A 399 17.54 36.35 -13.33
C ASN A 399 17.74 36.24 -11.81
N GLU A 400 18.32 37.28 -11.20
CA GLU A 400 18.69 37.36 -9.78
C GLU A 400 17.50 37.40 -8.79
N ASN A 401 16.23 37.37 -9.26
CA ASN A 401 15.03 37.59 -8.43
C ASN A 401 14.01 36.43 -8.42
N LYS A 402 14.38 35.21 -8.83
CA LYS A 402 13.44 34.07 -8.80
C LYS A 402 13.36 33.41 -7.42
N PHE A 403 12.15 33.05 -6.98
CA PHE A 403 11.95 32.24 -5.79
C PHE A 403 12.56 30.85 -5.99
N GLY A 404 13.34 30.40 -5.00
CA GLY A 404 14.05 29.12 -5.03
C GLY A 404 15.56 29.27 -5.07
N MET A 405 16.10 30.45 -5.40
CA MET A 405 17.54 30.70 -5.33
C MET A 405 17.96 30.96 -3.87
N THR A 406 18.87 30.14 -3.34
CA THR A 406 19.43 30.28 -1.99
C THR A 406 20.95 30.35 -2.06
N LYS A 407 21.60 30.78 -0.97
CA LYS A 407 23.08 30.77 -0.88
C LYS A 407 23.69 29.37 -0.99
N TYR A 408 22.90 28.32 -0.74
CA TYR A 408 23.34 26.92 -0.76
C TYR A 408 23.04 26.19 -2.07
N GLY A 409 22.22 26.78 -2.94
CA GLY A 409 21.75 26.12 -4.15
C GLY A 409 20.37 26.61 -4.60
N THR A 410 19.81 25.94 -5.61
CA THR A 410 18.50 26.25 -6.18
C THR A 410 17.47 25.20 -5.77
N ILE A 411 16.28 25.64 -5.38
CA ILE A 411 15.11 24.82 -5.09
C ILE A 411 14.14 24.97 -6.26
N VAL A 412 13.69 23.85 -6.82
CA VAL A 412 12.65 23.82 -7.86
C VAL A 412 11.54 22.88 -7.44
N PHE A 413 10.29 23.26 -7.74
CA PHE A 413 9.12 22.42 -7.51
C PHE A 413 8.67 21.82 -8.84
N THR A 414 8.32 20.54 -8.85
CA THR A 414 8.06 19.79 -10.09
C THR A 414 6.64 19.25 -10.18
N ASP A 415 6.15 18.65 -9.10
CA ASP A 415 4.89 17.91 -9.12
C ASP A 415 4.02 18.34 -7.94
N ILE A 416 2.78 18.73 -8.23
CA ILE A 416 1.76 19.07 -7.24
C ILE A 416 0.72 17.94 -7.32
N ASN A 417 0.67 17.12 -6.27
CA ASN A 417 -0.26 16.01 -6.17
C ASN A 417 -1.41 16.41 -5.26
N LEU A 418 -2.62 16.36 -5.80
CA LEU A 418 -3.84 16.91 -5.21
C LEU A 418 -4.40 15.94 -4.16
N ILE A 419 -4.08 14.66 -4.32
CA ILE A 419 -4.30 13.61 -3.35
C ILE A 419 -2.95 12.94 -3.10
N SER A 420 -2.43 13.03 -1.87
CA SER A 420 -1.27 12.22 -1.51
C SER A 420 -1.63 10.74 -1.49
N GLY A 421 -0.71 9.88 -1.90
CA GLY A 421 -0.79 8.44 -1.56
C GLY A 421 -1.00 8.26 -0.06
N MET A 422 -1.85 7.30 0.32
CA MET A 422 -2.24 7.03 1.71
C MET A 422 -2.01 5.57 2.10
N GLU A 423 -1.04 4.90 1.50
CA GLU A 423 -0.53 3.64 2.04
C GLU A 423 0.09 3.86 3.43
N GLN A 424 0.14 2.82 4.29
CA GLN A 424 0.61 2.89 5.69
C GLN A 424 1.98 3.58 5.84
N THR A 425 2.89 3.40 4.88
CA THR A 425 4.22 4.02 4.91
C THR A 425 4.35 5.22 3.97
N SER A 426 3.24 5.80 3.50
CA SER A 426 3.26 6.97 2.61
C SER A 426 3.87 8.22 3.26
N PHE A 427 4.33 9.16 2.43
CA PHE A 427 4.87 10.45 2.91
C PHE A 427 3.90 11.21 3.80
N LEU A 428 2.58 11.12 3.57
CA LEU A 428 1.56 11.72 4.44
C LEU A 428 1.76 11.27 5.89
N PHE A 429 1.78 9.96 6.15
CA PHE A 429 1.90 9.45 7.50
C PHE A 429 3.32 9.53 8.07
N GLN A 430 4.35 9.37 7.22
CA GLN A 430 5.74 9.55 7.66
C GLN A 430 5.97 10.96 8.19
N GLN A 431 5.56 12.00 7.45
CA GLN A 431 5.75 13.39 7.85
C GLN A 431 4.80 13.78 9.00
N ALA A 432 3.53 13.34 8.96
CA ALA A 432 2.56 13.62 10.02
C ALA A 432 2.98 13.02 11.37
N SER A 433 3.48 11.78 11.38
CA SER A 433 3.93 11.13 12.62
C SER A 433 5.14 11.81 13.26
N LYS A 434 6.01 12.45 12.46
CA LYS A 434 7.13 13.25 12.97
C LYS A 434 6.67 14.52 13.70
N VAL A 435 5.45 15.00 13.45
CA VAL A 435 4.88 16.18 14.10
C VAL A 435 3.69 15.85 15.01
N GLY A 436 3.59 14.60 15.46
CA GLY A 436 2.66 14.20 16.53
C GLY A 436 1.32 13.62 16.09
N PHE A 437 1.08 13.45 14.79
CA PHE A 437 -0.17 12.88 14.29
C PHE A 437 -0.08 11.38 13.98
N SER A 438 -0.97 10.57 14.55
CA SER A 438 -1.24 9.23 14.04
C SER A 438 -1.97 9.26 12.70
N HIS A 439 -2.11 8.08 12.07
CA HIS A 439 -2.88 7.93 10.83
C HIS A 439 -4.34 8.36 11.01
N SER A 440 -4.98 7.91 12.08
CA SER A 440 -6.36 8.27 12.40
C SER A 440 -6.51 9.77 12.64
N ASN A 441 -5.62 10.36 13.45
CA ASN A 441 -5.72 11.77 13.81
C ASN A 441 -5.50 12.69 12.60
N ILE A 442 -4.52 12.41 11.73
CA ILE A 442 -4.30 13.24 10.53
C ILE A 442 -5.47 13.15 9.55
N LEU A 443 -6.01 11.96 9.30
CA LEU A 443 -7.11 11.79 8.37
C LEU A 443 -8.41 12.39 8.90
N ARG A 444 -8.71 12.20 10.19
CA ARG A 444 -9.86 12.85 10.83
C ARG A 444 -9.71 14.37 10.84
N THR A 445 -8.50 14.89 11.06
CA THR A 445 -8.19 16.32 10.94
C THR A 445 -8.50 16.84 9.53
N ILE A 446 -8.08 16.14 8.48
CA ILE A 446 -8.39 16.50 7.08
C ILE A 446 -9.90 16.51 6.82
N VAL A 447 -10.63 15.48 7.25
CA VAL A 447 -12.10 15.40 7.08
C VAL A 447 -12.82 16.53 7.83
N GLN A 448 -12.41 16.82 9.06
CA GLN A 448 -13.01 17.89 9.87
C GLN A 448 -12.71 19.28 9.29
N SER A 449 -11.47 19.53 8.85
CA SER A 449 -11.11 20.75 8.13
C SER A 449 -11.95 20.93 6.87
N ALA A 450 -12.16 19.87 6.09
CA ALA A 450 -13.02 19.93 4.91
C ALA A 450 -14.49 20.26 5.27
N CYS A 451 -15.03 19.68 6.35
CA CYS A 451 -16.38 19.98 6.83
C CYS A 451 -16.56 21.46 7.17
N MET A 452 -15.51 22.15 7.64
CA MET A 452 -15.56 23.60 7.93
C MET A 452 -15.82 24.45 6.68
N ARG A 453 -15.50 23.96 5.48
CA ARG A 453 -15.75 24.67 4.21
C ARG A 453 -17.23 24.72 3.85
N PHE A 454 -18.04 23.82 4.40
CA PHE A 454 -19.45 23.66 4.05
C PHE A 454 -20.36 24.03 5.23
N PRO A 455 -21.10 25.16 5.15
CA PRO A 455 -21.96 25.62 6.25
C PRO A 455 -23.00 24.60 6.72
N SER A 456 -23.47 23.71 5.83
CA SER A 456 -24.41 22.63 6.15
C SER A 456 -23.84 21.61 7.14
N LEU A 457 -22.51 21.46 7.19
CA LEU A 457 -21.81 20.49 8.03
C LEU A 457 -21.29 21.09 9.33
N ALA A 458 -21.45 22.40 9.55
CA ALA A 458 -20.95 23.10 10.73
C ALA A 458 -21.49 22.56 12.08
N ILE A 459 -22.59 21.80 12.04
CA ILE A 459 -23.26 21.19 13.20
C ILE A 459 -22.42 20.04 13.78
N TYR A 460 -21.67 19.32 12.95
CA TYR A 460 -20.81 18.21 13.40
C TYR A 460 -19.61 18.71 14.24
N ASN A 461 -19.27 20.00 14.15
CA ASN A 461 -18.13 20.62 14.85
C ASN A 461 -18.36 20.84 16.37
N LYS A 462 -19.62 20.79 16.83
CA LYS A 462 -19.98 21.04 18.24
C LYS A 462 -20.09 19.78 19.09
N SER A 463 -20.08 18.60 18.46
CA SER A 463 -20.52 17.35 19.11
C SER A 463 -19.39 16.37 19.42
N SER A 464 -18.15 16.65 19.00
CA SER A 464 -16.97 15.81 19.25
C SER A 464 -16.42 16.02 20.67
N ASN A 465 -17.25 15.81 21.70
CA ASN A 465 -16.77 15.65 23.08
C ASN A 465 -16.25 14.21 23.36
N ALA A 466 -16.20 13.37 22.33
CA ALA A 466 -15.48 12.10 22.39
C ALA A 466 -13.99 12.38 22.17
N LEU A 467 -13.28 12.72 23.25
CA LEU A 467 -11.82 12.62 23.30
C LEU A 467 -11.38 11.28 22.69
N PRO A 468 -10.31 11.23 21.88
CA PRO A 468 -9.60 9.98 21.65
C PRO A 468 -9.32 9.36 23.01
N ILE A 469 -9.73 8.11 23.23
CA ILE A 469 -9.75 7.49 24.56
C ILE A 469 -8.36 7.50 25.22
N ARG A 470 -7.27 7.51 24.43
CA ARG A 470 -5.88 7.69 24.90
C ARG A 470 -5.58 9.01 25.64
N LEU A 471 -6.28 10.12 25.37
CA LEU A 471 -6.07 11.37 26.11
C LEU A 471 -6.60 11.30 27.56
N ARG A 472 -7.38 10.27 27.91
CA ARG A 472 -7.81 10.05 29.30
C ARG A 472 -6.72 9.45 30.18
N SER A 473 -5.74 8.72 29.63
CA SER A 473 -4.70 8.08 30.44
C SER A 473 -3.59 9.05 30.88
N THR A 474 -3.35 10.11 30.11
CA THR A 474 -2.34 11.14 30.47
C THR A 474 -2.85 12.20 31.43
N GLN A 475 -4.18 12.33 31.64
CA GLN A 475 -4.77 13.32 32.55
C GLN A 475 -5.33 12.76 33.86
N LYS A 476 -5.25 11.44 34.11
CA LYS A 476 -5.62 10.82 35.39
C LYS A 476 -4.43 10.13 36.06
N SER A 477 -3.45 10.93 36.46
CA SER A 477 -2.72 10.66 37.69
C SER A 477 -3.57 11.22 38.83
N GLU A 478 -3.87 10.40 39.82
CA GLU A 478 -4.65 10.72 41.04
C GLU A 478 -6.19 10.68 40.93
N ALA A 479 -6.76 9.48 40.70
CA ALA A 479 -7.97 9.04 41.42
C ALA A 479 -8.24 7.56 41.18
N ILE A 480 -8.32 6.81 42.29
CA ILE A 480 -8.54 5.37 42.42
C ILE A 480 -9.75 4.90 41.59
N SER A 481 -9.53 4.03 40.61
CA SER A 481 -10.57 3.18 40.01
C SER A 481 -9.97 1.81 39.72
N GLU A 482 -10.67 0.76 40.14
CA GLU A 482 -10.30 -0.66 40.03
C GLU A 482 -9.65 -1.00 38.68
N ASP A 483 -8.41 -1.47 38.77
CA ASP A 483 -7.48 -1.78 37.68
C ASP A 483 -8.00 -2.97 36.84
N ARG A 484 -8.70 -2.69 35.74
CA ARG A 484 -8.67 -3.61 34.60
C ARG A 484 -7.36 -3.33 33.86
N GLY A 485 -6.29 -4.00 34.29
CA GLY A 485 -4.94 -3.80 33.77
C GLY A 485 -4.89 -3.85 32.25
N VAL A 486 -4.37 -2.77 31.64
CA VAL A 486 -4.11 -2.68 30.20
C VAL A 486 -3.12 -3.79 29.81
N LYS A 487 -3.48 -4.64 28.84
CA LYS A 487 -2.62 -5.74 28.41
C LYS A 487 -1.47 -5.20 27.56
N LYS A 488 -0.23 -5.50 27.96
CA LYS A 488 0.96 -5.14 27.20
C LYS A 488 1.17 -6.14 26.05
N VAL A 489 1.46 -5.63 24.86
CA VAL A 489 1.70 -6.45 23.67
C VAL A 489 2.98 -5.97 22.99
N PHE A 490 3.92 -6.87 22.74
CA PHE A 490 5.12 -6.56 21.95
C PHE A 490 5.00 -7.20 20.57
N VAL A 491 5.04 -6.41 19.51
CA VAL A 491 5.00 -6.91 18.12
C VAL A 491 6.43 -6.92 17.59
N ILE A 492 7.04 -8.10 17.46
CA ILE A 492 8.43 -8.25 17.02
C ILE A 492 8.51 -8.63 15.53
N PHE A 493 9.36 -7.93 14.79
CA PHE A 493 9.57 -8.11 13.34
C PHE A 493 11.02 -7.75 12.94
N GLY A 494 11.39 -7.99 11.69
CA GLY A 494 12.74 -7.79 11.15
C GLY A 494 13.47 -9.12 10.99
N GLY A 495 14.70 -9.20 11.50
CA GLY A 495 15.58 -10.36 11.36
C GLY A 495 16.61 -10.21 10.24
N ASP A 496 17.38 -11.26 10.01
CA ASP A 496 18.55 -11.29 9.12
C ASP A 496 18.33 -12.10 7.84
N THR A 497 17.09 -12.52 7.57
CA THR A 497 16.73 -13.34 6.41
C THR A 497 16.39 -12.49 5.18
N SER A 498 16.22 -13.13 4.01
CA SER A 498 15.68 -12.51 2.80
C SER A 498 14.25 -11.96 3.00
N GLU A 499 13.49 -12.53 3.94
CA GLU A 499 12.08 -12.20 4.21
C GLU A 499 11.88 -11.01 5.18
N ARG A 500 12.97 -10.42 5.70
CA ARG A 500 12.93 -9.34 6.69
C ARG A 500 12.09 -8.12 6.27
N GLN A 501 11.97 -7.84 4.98
CA GLN A 501 11.13 -6.73 4.49
C GLN A 501 9.64 -7.05 4.57
N VAL A 502 9.26 -8.29 4.22
CA VAL A 502 7.90 -8.79 4.46
C VAL A 502 7.61 -8.78 5.96
N SER A 503 8.62 -9.11 6.79
CA SER A 503 8.48 -9.10 8.25
C SER A 503 8.18 -7.70 8.79
N LEU A 504 8.89 -6.67 8.30
CA LEU A 504 8.60 -5.29 8.63
C LEU A 504 7.17 -4.88 8.24
N MET A 505 6.72 -5.22 7.02
CA MET A 505 5.36 -4.93 6.56
C MET A 505 4.29 -5.63 7.41
N SER A 506 4.49 -6.91 7.71
CA SER A 506 3.62 -7.70 8.58
C SER A 506 3.54 -7.12 9.99
N GLY A 507 4.68 -6.84 10.61
CA GLY A 507 4.76 -6.26 11.95
C GLY A 507 4.11 -4.88 12.03
N THR A 508 4.31 -4.04 11.01
CA THR A 508 3.67 -2.71 10.91
C THR A 508 2.14 -2.84 10.81
N ASN A 509 1.65 -3.74 9.96
CA ASN A 509 0.22 -3.96 9.77
C ASN A 509 -0.46 -4.53 11.03
N VAL A 510 0.15 -5.52 11.69
CA VAL A 510 -0.32 -6.08 12.96
C VAL A 510 -0.38 -4.99 14.03
N TRP A 511 0.70 -4.22 14.17
CA TRP A 511 0.79 -3.14 15.16
C TRP A 511 -0.29 -2.08 14.96
N LEU A 512 -0.51 -1.60 13.72
CA LEU A 512 -1.57 -0.63 13.42
C LEU A 512 -2.97 -1.16 13.76
N ASN A 513 -3.27 -2.42 13.41
CA ASN A 513 -4.58 -3.03 13.70
C ASN A 513 -4.83 -3.24 15.19
N LEU A 514 -3.82 -3.69 15.95
CA LEU A 514 -3.95 -3.89 17.39
C LEU A 514 -4.03 -2.57 18.18
N GLN A 515 -3.52 -1.47 17.64
CA GLN A 515 -3.65 -0.16 18.26
C GLN A 515 -5.09 0.38 18.31
N ALA A 516 -6.02 -0.19 17.55
CA ALA A 516 -7.44 0.18 17.57
C ALA A 516 -8.15 -0.20 18.89
N PHE A 517 -7.51 -1.00 19.75
CA PHE A 517 -8.11 -1.51 20.99
C PHE A 517 -7.58 -0.76 22.23
N ASP A 518 -8.49 -0.16 22.99
CA ASP A 518 -8.13 0.63 24.19
C ASP A 518 -7.63 -0.22 25.37
N ASP A 519 -7.91 -1.52 25.39
CA ASP A 519 -7.43 -2.45 26.41
C ASP A 519 -6.00 -2.97 26.13
N LEU A 520 -5.39 -2.54 25.02
CA LEU A 520 -4.03 -2.93 24.62
C LEU A 520 -3.06 -1.74 24.62
N GLU A 521 -1.86 -2.01 25.11
CA GLU A 521 -0.68 -1.16 24.85
C GLU A 521 0.30 -1.93 23.99
N VAL A 522 0.40 -1.53 22.72
CA VAL A 522 1.12 -2.27 21.69
C VAL A 522 2.43 -1.56 21.33
N THR A 523 3.56 -2.22 21.61
CA THR A 523 4.90 -1.71 21.33
C THR A 523 5.54 -2.45 20.15
N PRO A 524 5.89 -1.75 19.06
CA PRO A 524 6.58 -2.36 17.91
C PRO A 524 8.08 -2.52 18.21
N CYS A 525 8.63 -3.68 17.85
CA CYS A 525 9.99 -4.10 18.18
C CYS A 525 10.74 -4.57 16.93
N LEU A 526 11.83 -3.88 16.55
CA LEU A 526 12.72 -4.35 15.48
C LEU A 526 13.77 -5.30 16.03
N LEU A 527 13.77 -6.54 15.56
CA LEU A 527 14.88 -7.47 15.69
C LEU A 527 15.93 -7.14 14.62
N ALA A 528 17.11 -6.70 15.06
CA ALA A 528 18.23 -6.34 14.19
C ALA A 528 19.43 -7.28 14.40
N PRO A 529 20.23 -7.56 13.35
CA PRO A 529 21.48 -8.30 13.48
C PRO A 529 22.50 -7.55 14.35
N PRO A 530 23.39 -8.27 15.07
CA PRO A 530 24.28 -7.66 16.09
C PRO A 530 25.27 -6.63 15.53
N ASN A 531 25.69 -6.76 14.26
CA ASN A 531 26.63 -5.85 13.59
C ASN A 531 25.93 -4.94 12.55
N GLY A 532 24.60 -4.81 12.63
CA GLY A 532 23.80 -4.18 11.57
C GLY A 532 23.78 -5.00 10.28
N TYR A 533 23.23 -4.42 9.21
CA TYR A 533 23.02 -5.09 7.91
C TYR A 533 24.20 -4.95 6.93
N SER A 534 25.41 -4.61 7.40
CA SER A 534 26.57 -4.37 6.53
C SER A 534 27.09 -5.64 5.85
N SER A 535 27.37 -5.56 4.54
CA SER A 535 27.82 -6.66 3.67
C SER A 535 29.31 -7.01 3.78
N ASN A 536 30.11 -6.25 4.53
CA ASN A 536 31.58 -6.37 4.55
C ASN A 536 32.15 -7.13 5.78
N VAL A 537 31.36 -7.98 6.43
CA VAL A 537 31.85 -8.75 7.59
C VAL A 537 32.23 -10.16 7.15
N ASP A 538 33.51 -10.52 7.34
CA ASP A 538 34.04 -11.89 7.18
C ASP A 538 33.05 -12.94 7.71
N HIS A 539 32.65 -13.85 6.82
CA HIS A 539 31.69 -14.92 7.11
C HIS A 539 32.16 -15.86 8.25
N ASP A 540 33.47 -15.89 8.55
CA ASP A 540 34.08 -16.70 9.61
C ASP A 540 33.83 -16.19 11.04
N LYS A 541 33.16 -15.05 11.23
CA LYS A 541 32.81 -14.51 12.56
C LYS A 541 31.32 -14.56 12.91
N ARG A 542 30.52 -15.42 12.27
CA ARG A 542 29.10 -15.66 12.63
C ARG A 542 28.89 -16.54 13.87
N SER A 543 29.80 -16.47 14.85
CA SER A 543 29.69 -17.16 16.14
C SER A 543 29.31 -16.22 17.29
N HIS A 544 28.58 -15.14 17.00
CA HIS A 544 27.89 -14.37 18.03
C HIS A 544 26.54 -15.04 18.35
N GLY A 545 26.32 -15.41 19.61
CA GLY A 545 25.14 -16.16 20.04
C GLY A 545 23.83 -15.43 19.73
N VAL A 546 22.75 -16.18 19.44
CA VAL A 546 21.41 -15.65 19.13
C VAL A 546 20.93 -14.60 20.15
N LEU A 547 21.33 -14.75 21.41
CA LEU A 547 20.99 -13.83 22.51
C LEU A 547 21.64 -12.43 22.42
N SER A 548 22.72 -12.27 21.65
CA SER A 548 23.40 -10.98 21.46
C SER A 548 22.79 -10.15 20.32
N ARG A 549 21.75 -10.65 19.64
CA ARG A 549 20.98 -9.87 18.67
C ARG A 549 20.34 -8.66 19.37
N SER A 550 20.20 -7.56 18.66
CA SER A 550 19.63 -6.31 19.20
C SER A 550 18.12 -6.25 18.93
N VAL A 551 17.34 -5.80 19.91
CA VAL A 551 15.92 -5.54 19.77
C VAL A 551 15.64 -4.08 20.12
N TRP A 552 15.05 -3.35 19.18
CA TRP A 552 14.73 -1.94 19.34
C TRP A 552 13.25 -1.72 19.58
N PHE A 553 12.88 -1.04 20.67
CA PHE A 553 11.55 -0.44 20.81
C PHE A 553 11.47 0.78 19.91
N LEU A 554 10.48 0.78 19.03
CA LEU A 554 10.33 1.81 18.02
C LEU A 554 9.23 2.81 18.41
N PRO A 555 9.49 4.13 18.36
CA PRO A 555 8.44 5.13 18.36
C PRO A 555 7.68 5.09 17.02
N TYR A 556 6.45 5.59 17.03
CA TYR A 556 5.51 5.53 15.89
C TYR A 556 6.15 5.93 14.56
N SER A 557 6.89 7.05 14.53
CA SER A 557 7.48 7.60 13.30
C SER A 557 8.61 6.77 12.68
N LEU A 558 9.22 5.85 13.45
CA LEU A 558 10.33 5.01 12.98
C LEU A 558 9.85 3.67 12.42
N VAL A 559 8.64 3.23 12.75
CA VAL A 559 8.03 2.03 12.17
C VAL A 559 7.69 2.23 10.69
N LEU A 560 7.34 3.45 10.30
CA LEU A 560 6.84 3.78 8.96
C LEU A 560 7.98 3.92 7.93
N ARG A 561 8.66 2.82 7.61
CA ARG A 561 9.73 2.74 6.60
C ARG A 561 9.50 1.53 5.69
N HIS A 562 10.13 1.53 4.52
CA HIS A 562 9.98 0.43 3.55
C HIS A 562 10.95 -0.71 3.82
N THR A 563 12.09 -0.43 4.46
CA THR A 563 13.10 -1.46 4.75
C THR A 563 13.56 -1.48 6.20
N THR A 564 13.97 -2.66 6.67
CA THR A 564 14.55 -2.86 8.02
C THR A 564 15.84 -2.06 8.24
N GLU A 565 16.58 -1.82 7.17
CA GLU A 565 17.81 -1.04 7.12
C GLU A 565 17.51 0.43 7.37
N GLU A 566 16.48 0.98 6.74
CA GLU A 566 16.00 2.34 7.01
C GLU A 566 15.50 2.50 8.45
N VAL A 567 14.77 1.52 8.99
CA VAL A 567 14.33 1.56 10.40
C VAL A 567 15.54 1.61 11.33
N LEU A 568 16.53 0.75 11.12
CA LEU A 568 17.74 0.71 11.94
C LEU A 568 18.56 1.99 11.81
N ALA A 569 18.78 2.48 10.59
CA ALA A 569 19.49 3.74 10.35
C ALA A 569 18.77 4.91 11.04
N ALA A 570 17.44 4.97 10.94
CA ALA A 570 16.66 6.00 11.60
C ALA A 570 16.67 5.89 13.14
N CYS A 571 16.79 4.68 13.69
CA CYS A 571 17.01 4.50 15.14
C CYS A 571 18.35 5.08 15.58
N LEU A 572 19.42 4.80 14.83
CA LEU A 572 20.77 5.32 15.09
C LEU A 572 20.81 6.84 14.96
N GLU A 573 20.17 7.40 13.92
CA GLU A 573 20.04 8.86 13.76
C GLU A 573 19.24 9.51 14.90
N ALA A 574 18.17 8.85 15.38
CA ALA A 574 17.31 9.41 16.41
C ALA A 574 17.97 9.52 17.80
N ILE A 575 19.01 8.71 18.06
CA ILE A 575 19.79 8.77 19.31
C ILE A 575 21.08 9.59 19.17
N GLU A 576 21.44 10.01 17.96
CA GLU A 576 22.61 10.87 17.73
C GLU A 576 22.32 12.29 18.26
N PRO A 577 23.08 12.82 19.23
CA PRO A 577 22.70 14.04 19.95
C PRO A 577 22.47 15.27 19.06
N ALA A 578 23.29 15.50 18.04
CA ALA A 578 23.16 16.69 17.18
C ALA A 578 21.91 16.58 16.29
N ARG A 579 21.67 15.39 15.71
CA ARG A 579 20.52 15.09 14.87
C ARG A 579 19.21 15.10 15.66
N ALA A 580 19.21 14.56 16.88
CA ALA A 580 18.08 14.58 17.78
C ALA A 580 17.68 16.02 18.13
N ALA A 581 18.66 16.86 18.49
CA ALA A 581 18.42 18.28 18.81
C ALA A 581 17.86 19.06 17.60
N LEU A 582 18.44 18.88 16.41
CA LEU A 582 17.95 19.51 15.18
C LEU A 582 16.52 19.06 14.85
N THR A 583 16.25 17.76 14.94
CA THR A 583 14.93 17.20 14.65
C THR A 583 13.87 17.71 15.62
N SER A 584 14.20 17.76 16.92
CA SER A 584 13.31 18.31 17.94
C SER A 584 13.02 19.79 17.71
N HIS A 585 14.03 20.59 17.37
CA HIS A 585 13.86 22.00 17.03
C HIS A 585 12.89 22.20 15.85
N LEU A 586 13.14 21.52 14.72
CA LEU A 586 12.29 21.61 13.53
C LEU A 586 10.87 21.10 13.80
N ARG A 587 10.73 19.99 14.53
CA ARG A 587 9.44 19.44 14.95
C ARG A 587 8.63 20.46 15.75
N ASN A 588 9.23 21.07 16.76
CA ASN A 588 8.55 22.05 17.61
C ASN A 588 8.10 23.29 16.82
N GLN A 589 8.89 23.73 15.84
CA GLN A 589 8.49 24.81 14.93
C GLN A 589 7.22 24.43 14.17
N VAL A 590 7.19 23.26 13.50
CA VAL A 590 6.01 22.82 12.73
C VAL A 590 4.80 22.60 13.62
N MET A 591 4.97 22.00 14.79
CA MET A 591 3.87 21.80 15.74
C MET A 591 3.30 23.13 16.24
N THR A 592 4.13 24.17 16.40
CA THR A 592 3.67 25.51 16.75
C THR A 592 2.81 26.11 15.63
N ASP A 593 3.29 26.02 14.39
CA ASP A 593 2.56 26.50 13.20
C ASP A 593 1.20 25.79 13.05
N LEU A 594 1.16 24.47 13.26
CA LEU A 594 -0.07 23.68 13.25
C LEU A 594 -1.04 24.11 14.36
N MET A 595 -0.53 24.30 15.58
CA MET A 595 -1.34 24.70 16.72
C MET A 595 -1.96 26.09 16.54
N GLU A 596 -1.26 27.03 15.89
CA GLU A 596 -1.79 28.39 15.64
C GLU A 596 -3.11 28.36 14.84
N GLY A 597 -3.26 27.41 13.92
CA GLY A 597 -4.51 27.17 13.18
C GLY A 597 -5.50 26.26 13.93
N LEU A 598 -5.04 25.08 14.35
CA LEU A 598 -5.90 24.02 14.85
C LEU A 598 -6.46 24.28 16.25
N CYS A 599 -5.74 24.98 17.14
CA CYS A 599 -6.24 25.24 18.50
C CYS A 599 -7.48 26.14 18.55
N LYS A 600 -7.74 26.87 17.46
CA LYS A 600 -8.95 27.70 17.30
C LYS A 600 -10.19 26.84 17.01
N GLN A 601 -10.01 25.57 16.69
CA GLN A 601 -11.08 24.65 16.31
C GLN A 601 -11.54 23.82 17.50
N SER A 602 -12.85 23.79 17.77
CA SER A 602 -13.42 23.07 18.91
C SER A 602 -13.32 21.54 18.83
N TRP A 603 -13.15 20.99 17.62
CA TRP A 603 -13.06 19.55 17.39
C TRP A 603 -11.64 19.00 17.53
N PHE A 604 -10.61 19.85 17.52
CA PHE A 604 -9.22 19.39 17.59
C PHE A 604 -8.82 19.13 19.05
N THR A 605 -8.52 17.87 19.37
CA THR A 605 -8.19 17.44 20.74
C THR A 605 -6.69 17.37 21.04
N GLY A 606 -5.85 17.76 20.08
CA GLY A 606 -4.39 17.70 20.19
C GLY A 606 -3.75 16.54 19.44
N PHE A 607 -2.43 16.46 19.58
CA PHE A 607 -1.58 15.42 18.99
C PHE A 607 -1.61 14.15 19.84
N ASP A 608 -1.49 12.98 19.19
CA ASP A 608 -1.67 11.66 19.79
C ASP A 608 -0.42 10.76 19.70
N ILE A 609 0.68 11.30 19.17
CA ILE A 609 2.01 10.69 19.20
C ILE A 609 2.98 11.52 20.05
N SER A 610 3.67 10.86 20.97
CA SER A 610 4.76 11.43 21.78
C SER A 610 6.12 11.41 21.07
N ASP A 611 7.00 12.33 21.45
CA ASP A 611 8.39 12.41 20.99
C ASP A 611 9.32 11.57 21.87
N ALA A 612 9.18 10.26 21.79
CA ALA A 612 10.02 9.33 22.55
C ALA A 612 11.20 8.84 21.70
N PRO A 613 12.43 8.81 22.22
CA PRO A 613 13.55 8.19 21.52
C PRO A 613 13.38 6.66 21.47
N PRO A 614 13.95 5.97 20.46
CA PRO A 614 13.96 4.51 20.45
C PRO A 614 14.86 3.97 21.55
N MET A 615 14.58 2.76 22.03
CA MET A 615 15.37 2.07 23.06
C MET A 615 15.93 0.75 22.52
N ASN A 616 17.19 0.47 22.80
CA ASN A 616 17.87 -0.75 22.35
C ASN A 616 18.12 -1.71 23.53
N PHE A 617 17.87 -2.99 23.30
CA PHE A 617 18.08 -4.08 24.25
C PHE A 617 18.82 -5.23 23.55
N SER A 618 19.58 -6.04 24.28
CA SER A 618 19.86 -7.39 23.79
C SER A 618 18.57 -8.22 23.75
N LEU A 619 18.52 -9.25 22.91
CA LEU A 619 17.36 -10.15 22.84
C LEU A 619 17.06 -10.76 24.23
N GLU A 620 18.08 -11.13 24.99
CA GLU A 620 17.91 -11.62 26.36
C GLU A 620 17.27 -10.58 27.29
N GLN A 621 17.76 -9.33 27.26
CA GLN A 621 17.22 -8.23 28.06
C GLN A 621 15.77 -7.94 27.68
N TRP A 622 15.45 -7.95 26.39
CA TRP A 622 14.10 -7.73 25.88
C TRP A 622 13.12 -8.81 26.32
N ILE A 623 13.51 -10.08 26.31
CA ILE A 623 12.64 -11.18 26.81
C ILE A 623 12.38 -11.02 28.31
N LYS A 624 13.41 -10.67 29.10
CA LYS A 624 13.25 -10.37 30.53
C LYS A 624 12.29 -9.19 30.76
N GLN A 625 12.41 -8.15 29.95
CA GLN A 625 11.49 -7.01 29.97
C GLN A 625 10.05 -7.43 29.65
N ALA A 626 9.85 -8.26 28.62
CA ALA A 626 8.53 -8.77 28.24
C ALA A 626 7.88 -9.56 29.38
N LYS A 627 8.65 -10.38 30.09
CA LYS A 627 8.21 -11.10 31.29
C LYS A 627 7.85 -10.16 32.44
N GLU A 628 8.70 -9.18 32.73
CA GLU A 628 8.51 -8.24 33.84
C GLU A 628 7.21 -7.43 33.68
N VAL A 629 6.90 -6.99 32.46
CA VAL A 629 5.67 -6.23 32.18
C VAL A 629 4.48 -7.11 31.79
N GLN A 630 4.63 -8.43 31.91
CA GLN A 630 3.61 -9.44 31.55
C GLN A 630 3.07 -9.26 30.12
N ALA A 631 3.96 -8.94 29.17
CA ALA A 631 3.58 -8.74 27.77
C ALA A 631 3.29 -10.07 27.06
N THR A 632 2.33 -10.05 26.15
CA THR A 632 2.19 -11.08 25.10
C THR A 632 2.99 -10.65 23.87
N VAL A 633 3.80 -11.56 23.33
CA VAL A 633 4.62 -11.31 22.14
C VAL A 633 3.89 -11.76 20.88
N PHE A 634 3.57 -10.81 20.01
CA PHE A 634 3.13 -11.12 18.66
C PHE A 634 4.37 -11.29 17.77
N ILE A 635 4.59 -12.52 17.28
CA ILE A 635 5.73 -12.84 16.40
C ILE A 635 5.33 -12.55 14.96
N ALA A 636 5.99 -11.58 14.35
CA ALA A 636 5.91 -11.26 12.92
C ALA A 636 7.30 -11.35 12.24
N VAL A 637 8.27 -12.00 12.88
CA VAL A 637 9.59 -12.32 12.32
C VAL A 637 9.44 -13.49 11.35
N HIS A 638 9.74 -13.27 10.06
CA HIS A 638 9.63 -14.30 9.01
C HIS A 638 10.98 -14.95 8.72
N GLY A 639 10.95 -16.26 8.52
CA GLY A 639 12.13 -17.08 8.32
C GLY A 639 13.08 -17.14 9.53
N GLY A 640 14.08 -18.02 9.44
CA GLY A 640 15.12 -18.19 10.46
C GLY A 640 14.54 -18.36 11.87
N ILE A 641 15.04 -17.59 12.84
CA ILE A 641 14.68 -17.72 14.26
C ILE A 641 13.19 -17.49 14.55
N GLY A 642 12.47 -16.82 13.64
CA GLY A 642 11.05 -16.55 13.76
C GLY A 642 10.19 -17.78 13.48
N GLU A 643 10.69 -18.76 12.73
CA GLU A 643 9.91 -19.91 12.24
C GLU A 643 10.56 -21.27 12.55
N ASP A 644 11.85 -21.31 12.90
CA ASP A 644 12.59 -22.56 13.19
C ASP A 644 12.40 -23.09 14.63
N GLY A 645 11.64 -22.37 15.46
CA GLY A 645 11.40 -22.69 16.87
C GLY A 645 12.38 -22.03 17.85
N SER A 646 13.40 -21.31 17.38
CA SER A 646 14.43 -20.69 18.24
C SER A 646 13.86 -19.58 19.10
N LEU A 647 13.17 -18.59 18.51
CA LEU A 647 12.57 -17.48 19.27
C LEU A 647 11.46 -18.01 20.19
N GLN A 648 10.65 -18.96 19.69
CA GLN A 648 9.61 -19.65 20.46
C GLN A 648 10.19 -20.33 21.70
N SER A 649 11.35 -21.00 21.55
CA SER A 649 12.02 -21.68 22.67
C SER A 649 12.51 -20.69 23.71
N LEU A 650 13.08 -19.56 23.29
CA LEU A 650 13.56 -18.52 24.20
C LEU A 650 12.40 -17.90 25.00
N LEU A 651 11.29 -17.57 24.33
CA LEU A 651 10.09 -17.03 24.97
C LEU A 651 9.43 -18.04 25.92
N ALA A 652 9.28 -19.29 25.48
CA ALA A 652 8.70 -20.37 26.28
C ALA A 652 9.52 -20.68 27.53
N THR A 653 10.85 -20.65 27.42
CA THR A 653 11.76 -20.89 28.57
C THR A 653 11.55 -19.85 29.68
N GLU A 654 11.30 -18.59 29.29
CA GLU A 654 11.04 -17.51 30.25
C GLU A 654 9.58 -17.41 30.69
N GLY A 655 8.67 -18.19 30.08
CA GLY A 655 7.24 -18.17 30.36
C GLY A 655 6.50 -16.99 29.73
N VAL A 656 7.05 -16.38 28.67
CA VAL A 656 6.42 -15.25 27.97
C VAL A 656 5.42 -15.79 26.93
N PRO A 657 4.12 -15.41 26.99
CA PRO A 657 3.13 -15.81 25.99
C PRO A 657 3.49 -15.27 24.61
N TYR A 658 3.25 -16.06 23.56
CA TYR A 658 3.52 -15.63 22.19
C TYR A 658 2.55 -16.25 21.17
N THR A 659 2.36 -15.55 20.04
CA THR A 659 1.46 -15.98 18.96
C THR A 659 2.08 -17.02 18.04
N GLY A 660 1.25 -17.91 17.52
CA GLY A 660 1.64 -18.94 16.56
C GLY A 660 2.12 -20.25 17.19
N PRO A 661 2.64 -21.18 16.37
CA PRO A 661 2.93 -22.55 16.82
C PRO A 661 4.05 -22.68 17.86
N GLY A 662 4.02 -23.79 18.61
CA GLY A 662 5.07 -24.19 19.55
C GLY A 662 6.40 -24.60 18.89
N VAL A 663 7.47 -24.69 19.70
CA VAL A 663 8.85 -25.02 19.26
C VAL A 663 8.92 -26.25 18.35
N SER A 664 8.28 -27.35 18.73
CA SER A 664 8.34 -28.61 17.97
C SER A 664 7.64 -28.49 16.61
N ALA A 665 6.52 -27.78 16.56
CA ALA A 665 5.74 -27.59 15.34
C ALA A 665 6.51 -26.66 14.38
N SER A 666 6.96 -25.50 14.86
CA SER A 666 7.83 -24.57 14.13
C SER A 666 9.05 -25.28 13.52
N LYS A 667 9.81 -26.02 14.34
CA LYS A 667 10.99 -26.77 13.87
C LYS A 667 10.66 -27.80 12.79
N THR A 668 9.52 -28.50 12.92
CA THR A 668 9.10 -29.51 11.94
C THR A 668 8.65 -28.87 10.64
N CYS A 669 7.83 -27.82 10.72
CA CYS A 669 7.25 -27.12 9.57
C CYS A 669 8.28 -26.33 8.76
N MET A 670 9.29 -25.77 9.42
CA MET A 670 10.40 -25.10 8.74
C MET A 670 11.24 -26.07 7.90
N ASP A 671 11.24 -27.35 8.23
CA ASP A 671 11.87 -28.40 7.43
C ASP A 671 10.82 -29.12 6.56
N LYS A 672 10.79 -28.76 5.27
CA LYS A 672 9.81 -29.29 4.31
C LYS A 672 9.89 -30.82 4.15
N VAL A 673 11.05 -31.42 4.43
CA VAL A 673 11.24 -32.88 4.39
C VAL A 673 10.66 -33.52 5.65
N ALA A 674 10.98 -32.96 6.82
CA ALA A 674 10.43 -33.42 8.10
C ALA A 674 8.89 -33.31 8.12
N THR A 675 8.35 -32.21 7.59
CA THR A 675 6.90 -32.02 7.42
C THR A 675 6.28 -33.13 6.60
N SER A 676 6.88 -33.48 5.46
CA SER A 676 6.37 -34.57 4.62
C SER A 676 6.41 -35.91 5.35
N PHE A 677 7.52 -36.23 6.03
CA PHE A 677 7.63 -37.47 6.81
C PHE A 677 6.57 -37.55 7.92
N ALA A 678 6.30 -36.43 8.60
CA ALA A 678 5.29 -36.33 9.65
C ALA A 678 3.85 -36.50 9.16
N LEU A 679 3.60 -36.44 7.85
CA LEU A 679 2.26 -36.53 7.26
C LEU A 679 2.04 -37.81 6.44
N ARG A 680 3.07 -38.62 6.16
CA ARG A 680 2.97 -39.81 5.29
C ARG A 680 1.90 -40.81 5.74
N HIS A 681 1.65 -40.96 7.04
CA HIS A 681 0.62 -41.86 7.54
C HIS A 681 -0.82 -41.42 7.21
N LEU A 682 -1.00 -40.19 6.72
CA LEU A 682 -2.31 -39.63 6.35
C LEU A 682 -2.68 -39.85 4.87
N GLU A 683 -1.85 -40.54 4.09
CA GLU A 683 -2.10 -40.80 2.66
C GLU A 683 -3.46 -41.45 2.41
N ASN A 684 -3.84 -42.44 3.23
CA ASN A 684 -5.14 -43.12 3.15
C ASN A 684 -6.35 -42.21 3.49
N TYR A 685 -6.11 -40.99 3.97
CA TYR A 685 -7.13 -39.99 4.25
C TYR A 685 -7.17 -38.87 3.19
N GLY A 686 -6.42 -39.02 2.09
CA GLY A 686 -6.34 -38.06 0.99
C GLY A 686 -5.43 -36.87 1.29
N VAL A 687 -4.47 -37.03 2.21
CA VAL A 687 -3.38 -36.08 2.46
C VAL A 687 -2.10 -36.65 1.87
N LEU A 688 -1.68 -36.11 0.74
CA LEU A 688 -0.55 -36.57 -0.06
C LEU A 688 0.67 -35.67 0.14
N THR A 689 1.86 -36.25 -0.04
CA THR A 689 3.13 -35.50 -0.03
C THR A 689 3.88 -35.70 -1.34
N ILE A 690 4.46 -34.65 -1.89
CA ILE A 690 5.23 -34.72 -3.14
C ILE A 690 6.47 -35.60 -2.94
N HIS A 691 6.73 -36.52 -3.87
CA HIS A 691 7.96 -37.32 -3.88
C HIS A 691 9.16 -36.39 -4.15
N LYS A 692 10.24 -36.53 -3.37
CA LYS A 692 11.35 -35.58 -3.39
C LYS A 692 12.68 -36.23 -3.02
N ASP A 693 13.76 -35.68 -3.57
CA ASP A 693 15.14 -36.01 -3.23
C ASP A 693 15.83 -34.80 -2.59
N VAL A 694 16.82 -35.04 -1.73
CA VAL A 694 17.53 -33.99 -1.00
C VAL A 694 19.01 -34.10 -1.29
N ARG A 695 19.60 -33.02 -1.83
CA ARG A 695 21.05 -32.96 -2.10
C ARG A 695 21.68 -31.84 -1.30
N SER A 696 22.92 -32.05 -0.89
CA SER A 696 23.70 -30.99 -0.27
C SER A 696 24.23 -30.01 -1.31
N LYS A 697 24.45 -28.76 -0.91
CA LYS A 697 25.12 -27.76 -1.75
C LYS A 697 26.50 -28.26 -2.19
N GLU A 698 27.24 -28.91 -1.29
CA GLU A 698 28.58 -29.44 -1.60
C GLU A 698 28.54 -30.54 -2.66
N GLU A 699 27.58 -31.47 -2.59
CA GLU A 699 27.38 -32.48 -3.64
C GLU A 699 27.08 -31.83 -4.99
N LEU A 700 26.22 -30.80 -4.99
CA LEU A 700 25.84 -30.10 -6.21
C LEU A 700 27.03 -29.37 -6.86
N LEU A 701 27.93 -28.80 -6.06
CA LEU A 701 29.09 -28.06 -6.55
C LEU A 701 30.28 -28.96 -6.93
N ASN A 702 30.40 -30.13 -6.31
CA ASN A 702 31.57 -31.02 -6.48
C ASN A 702 31.37 -32.14 -7.50
N SER A 703 30.14 -32.41 -7.93
CA SER A 703 29.82 -33.52 -8.85
C SER A 703 29.45 -33.01 -10.24
N SER A 704 29.43 -33.92 -11.22
CA SER A 704 28.97 -33.62 -12.58
C SER A 704 27.49 -33.23 -12.56
N ILE A 705 27.17 -32.01 -12.98
CA ILE A 705 25.77 -31.52 -13.07
C ILE A 705 24.92 -32.41 -13.98
N LEU A 706 25.50 -32.96 -15.05
CA LEU A 706 24.82 -33.88 -15.96
C LEU A 706 24.43 -35.19 -15.26
N ASP A 707 25.32 -35.74 -14.44
CA ASP A 707 25.06 -36.99 -13.71
C ASP A 707 24.00 -36.75 -12.64
N ILE A 708 24.08 -35.63 -11.90
CA ILE A 708 23.05 -35.24 -10.93
C ILE A 708 21.68 -35.08 -11.60
N TRP A 709 21.63 -34.40 -12.75
CA TRP A 709 20.39 -34.21 -13.49
C TRP A 709 19.78 -35.55 -13.92
N HIS A 710 20.59 -36.45 -14.47
CA HIS A 710 20.14 -37.79 -14.86
C HIS A 710 19.63 -38.59 -13.65
N ASP A 711 20.40 -38.64 -12.56
CA ASP A 711 20.03 -39.33 -11.33
C ASP A 711 18.69 -38.81 -10.76
N LEU A 712 18.51 -37.49 -10.72
CA LEU A 712 17.29 -36.85 -10.21
C LEU A 712 16.08 -37.15 -11.10
N THR A 713 16.21 -37.00 -12.42
CA THR A 713 15.11 -37.22 -13.36
C THR A 713 14.69 -38.69 -13.46
N GLU A 714 15.65 -39.63 -13.37
CA GLU A 714 15.37 -41.07 -13.30
C GLU A 714 14.68 -41.45 -11.98
N MET A 715 15.19 -40.96 -10.85
CA MET A 715 14.66 -41.29 -9.51
C MET A 715 13.26 -40.69 -9.29
N LEU A 716 13.05 -39.44 -9.72
CA LEU A 716 11.78 -38.73 -9.54
C LEU A 716 10.78 -38.99 -10.68
N GLN A 717 11.19 -39.73 -11.71
CA GLN A 717 10.38 -40.09 -12.88
C GLN A 717 9.71 -38.89 -13.55
N CYS A 718 10.48 -37.82 -13.79
CA CYS A 718 9.96 -36.58 -14.34
C CYS A 718 10.96 -35.88 -15.27
N GLU A 719 10.44 -35.13 -16.24
CA GLU A 719 11.25 -34.35 -17.19
C GLU A 719 11.61 -32.94 -16.67
N THR A 720 10.80 -32.41 -15.74
CA THR A 720 11.02 -31.07 -15.17
C THR A 720 10.99 -31.11 -13.65
N LEU A 721 11.92 -30.39 -13.04
CA LEU A 721 12.15 -30.37 -11.61
C LEU A 721 11.81 -28.99 -11.03
N CYS A 722 11.30 -28.98 -9.81
CA CYS A 722 11.32 -27.81 -8.94
C CYS A 722 12.47 -27.97 -7.95
N VAL A 723 13.38 -26.99 -7.92
CA VAL A 723 14.40 -26.88 -6.87
C VAL A 723 13.96 -25.83 -5.85
N LYS A 724 14.16 -26.12 -4.56
CA LYS A 724 13.92 -25.16 -3.47
C LYS A 724 14.78 -25.46 -2.24
N PRO A 725 15.09 -24.46 -1.40
CA PRO A 725 15.75 -24.71 -0.11
C PRO A 725 14.90 -25.60 0.81
N ALA A 726 15.56 -26.45 1.61
CA ALA A 726 14.85 -27.29 2.56
C ALA A 726 14.30 -26.53 3.78
N ARG A 727 14.97 -25.43 4.17
CA ARG A 727 14.73 -24.68 5.41
C ARG A 727 14.76 -23.15 5.21
N ASP A 728 14.20 -22.68 4.11
CA ASP A 728 13.94 -21.25 3.89
C ASP A 728 12.48 -21.02 3.48
N GLY A 729 12.06 -19.76 3.55
CA GLY A 729 10.69 -19.33 3.29
C GLY A 729 10.19 -19.56 1.87
N CYS A 730 8.88 -19.37 1.72
CA CYS A 730 8.01 -19.84 0.65
C CYS A 730 8.39 -19.49 -0.81
N SER A 731 9.28 -18.51 -1.02
CA SER A 731 9.59 -17.98 -2.36
C SER A 731 11.07 -17.71 -2.60
N THR A 732 11.93 -18.00 -1.63
CA THR A 732 13.37 -17.77 -1.76
C THR A 732 14.02 -18.99 -2.42
N GLY A 733 14.72 -18.80 -3.54
CA GLY A 733 15.46 -19.85 -4.25
C GLY A 733 14.58 -20.91 -4.91
N VAL A 734 13.30 -20.64 -5.15
CA VAL A 734 12.42 -21.59 -5.83
C VAL A 734 12.56 -21.41 -7.35
N ALA A 735 12.97 -22.47 -8.06
CA ALA A 735 13.15 -22.41 -9.52
C ALA A 735 12.62 -23.67 -10.21
N ARG A 736 12.05 -23.47 -11.41
CA ARG A 736 11.71 -24.56 -12.35
C ARG A 736 12.93 -24.83 -13.23
N LEU A 737 13.43 -26.06 -13.19
CA LEU A 737 14.54 -26.53 -14.00
C LEU A 737 14.01 -27.50 -15.06
N CYS A 738 14.37 -27.28 -16.33
CA CYS A 738 13.93 -28.11 -17.45
C CYS A 738 15.06 -28.87 -18.13
N CYS A 739 16.31 -28.56 -17.80
CA CYS A 739 17.49 -29.26 -18.31
C CYS A 739 18.69 -29.13 -17.35
N SER A 740 19.76 -29.85 -17.67
CA SER A 740 21.03 -29.79 -16.94
C SER A 740 21.67 -28.40 -16.93
N GLU A 741 21.49 -27.61 -17.99
CA GLU A 741 22.02 -26.24 -18.07
C GLU A 741 21.35 -25.32 -17.05
N ASP A 742 20.04 -25.48 -16.82
CA ASP A 742 19.32 -24.72 -15.78
C ASP A 742 19.88 -25.04 -14.39
N LEU A 743 20.16 -26.32 -14.12
CA LEU A 743 20.78 -26.75 -12.86
C LEU A 743 22.18 -26.16 -12.69
N ALA A 744 22.96 -26.06 -13.77
CA ALA A 744 24.28 -25.43 -13.75
C ALA A 744 24.21 -23.93 -13.44
N VAL A 745 23.24 -23.21 -14.04
CA VAL A 745 23.00 -21.79 -13.75
C VAL A 745 22.65 -21.59 -12.29
N TYR A 746 21.75 -22.41 -11.75
CA TYR A 746 21.33 -22.36 -10.35
C TYR A 746 22.48 -22.69 -9.39
N ALA A 747 23.28 -23.73 -9.68
CA ALA A 747 24.45 -24.10 -8.89
C ALA A 747 25.52 -22.99 -8.85
N ASN A 748 25.82 -22.37 -9.99
CA ASN A 748 26.75 -21.23 -10.06
C ASN A 748 26.23 -20.00 -9.30
N ALA A 749 24.91 -19.80 -9.24
CA ALA A 749 24.34 -18.73 -8.41
C ALA A 749 24.55 -18.97 -6.91
N LEU A 750 24.43 -20.23 -6.45
CA LEU A 750 24.74 -20.61 -5.07
C LEU A 750 26.23 -20.47 -4.75
N GLU A 751 27.11 -20.90 -5.67
CA GLU A 751 28.56 -20.80 -5.53
C GLU A 751 29.00 -19.33 -5.36
N LYS A 752 28.47 -18.45 -6.22
CA LYS A 752 28.78 -17.02 -6.20
C LYS A 752 28.03 -16.24 -5.13
N CYS A 753 27.20 -16.90 -4.32
CA CYS A 753 26.35 -16.27 -3.31
C CYS A 753 25.55 -15.09 -3.90
N LEU A 754 25.03 -15.26 -5.12
CA LEU A 754 24.22 -14.22 -5.75
C LEU A 754 22.99 -13.95 -4.89
N LEU A 755 22.60 -12.69 -4.76
CA LEU A 755 21.36 -12.33 -4.08
C LEU A 755 20.13 -12.62 -4.95
N ARG A 756 20.29 -12.67 -6.28
CA ARG A 756 19.22 -12.83 -7.26
C ARG A 756 19.70 -13.55 -8.51
N LEU A 757 18.82 -14.35 -9.11
CA LEU A 757 18.92 -14.80 -10.49
C LEU A 757 18.13 -13.84 -11.40
N PRO A 758 18.75 -13.26 -12.44
CA PRO A 758 18.06 -12.40 -13.40
C PRO A 758 16.89 -13.11 -14.08
N SER A 759 15.87 -12.35 -14.50
CA SER A 759 14.76 -12.89 -15.29
C SER A 759 15.26 -13.58 -16.57
N ASN A 760 14.63 -14.69 -16.94
CA ASN A 760 14.95 -15.48 -18.14
C ASN A 760 16.42 -15.94 -18.21
N SER A 761 17.06 -16.14 -17.06
CA SER A 761 18.38 -16.77 -16.95
C SER A 761 18.35 -18.30 -17.12
N LEU A 762 17.17 -18.91 -16.99
CA LEU A 762 16.89 -20.33 -17.21
C LEU A 762 16.16 -20.55 -18.55
N SER A 763 16.10 -21.79 -19.01
CA SER A 763 15.55 -22.21 -20.30
C SER A 763 14.07 -21.84 -20.50
N LYS A 764 13.28 -21.90 -19.43
CA LYS A 764 11.88 -21.47 -19.37
C LYS A 764 11.80 -20.00 -18.95
N ALA A 765 10.89 -19.24 -19.55
CA ALA A 765 10.69 -17.84 -19.17
C ALA A 765 10.30 -17.71 -17.69
N HIS A 766 10.98 -16.83 -16.96
CA HIS A 766 10.78 -16.63 -15.54
C HIS A 766 11.13 -15.20 -15.11
N GLY A 767 10.47 -14.71 -14.05
CA GLY A 767 10.82 -13.43 -13.41
C GLY A 767 12.13 -13.50 -12.62
N VAL A 768 12.50 -12.42 -11.93
CA VAL A 768 13.68 -12.44 -11.05
C VAL A 768 13.45 -13.41 -9.89
N ILE A 769 14.42 -14.28 -9.60
CA ILE A 769 14.35 -15.22 -8.46
C ILE A 769 15.26 -14.69 -7.35
N GLU A 770 14.69 -14.37 -6.18
CA GLU A 770 15.44 -14.01 -4.99
C GLU A 770 16.17 -15.24 -4.44
N MET A 771 17.49 -15.18 -4.30
CA MET A 771 18.30 -16.29 -3.85
C MET A 771 18.53 -16.21 -2.33
N PRO A 772 18.58 -17.34 -1.63
CA PRO A 772 18.82 -17.39 -0.19
C PRO A 772 20.22 -16.86 0.15
N ASN A 773 20.27 -15.99 1.18
CA ASN A 773 21.52 -15.46 1.71
C ASN A 773 21.54 -15.60 3.25
N PRO A 774 22.42 -16.45 3.81
CA PRO A 774 23.44 -17.26 3.11
C PRO A 774 22.81 -18.40 2.28
N PRO A 775 23.52 -18.95 1.28
CA PRO A 775 23.04 -20.11 0.54
C PRO A 775 22.75 -21.32 1.46
N PRO A 776 21.67 -22.09 1.22
CA PRO A 776 21.28 -23.20 2.06
C PRO A 776 22.25 -24.36 1.91
N ASN A 777 22.37 -25.16 2.97
CA ASN A 777 23.17 -26.38 2.94
C ASN A 777 22.45 -27.54 2.23
N LEU A 778 21.11 -27.56 2.28
CA LEU A 778 20.28 -28.64 1.73
C LEU A 778 19.24 -28.05 0.76
N LEU A 779 19.16 -28.66 -0.42
CA LEU A 779 18.18 -28.36 -1.47
C LEU A 779 17.27 -29.57 -1.68
N ILE A 780 16.00 -29.27 -1.91
CA ILE A 780 14.97 -30.24 -2.28
C ILE A 780 14.79 -30.17 -3.79
N PHE A 781 14.76 -31.34 -4.41
CA PHE A 781 14.36 -31.55 -5.80
C PHE A 781 13.08 -32.38 -5.81
N GLU A 782 12.05 -31.88 -6.49
CA GLU A 782 10.75 -32.55 -6.61
C GLU A 782 10.22 -32.40 -8.04
N PRO A 783 9.34 -33.30 -8.51
CA PRO A 783 8.66 -33.11 -9.78
C PRO A 783 7.91 -31.76 -9.80
N PHE A 784 8.07 -30.99 -10.88
CA PHE A 784 7.28 -29.78 -11.06
C PHE A 784 5.82 -30.16 -11.37
N ILE A 785 4.90 -29.78 -10.50
CA ILE A 785 3.47 -30.06 -10.67
C ILE A 785 2.86 -29.04 -11.64
N GLU A 786 2.54 -29.49 -12.86
CA GLU A 786 1.85 -28.65 -13.84
C GLU A 786 0.35 -28.53 -13.50
N THR A 787 -0.10 -27.28 -13.37
CA THR A 787 -1.51 -26.94 -13.18
C THR A 787 -2.02 -26.16 -14.38
N ASP A 788 -3.30 -26.34 -14.72
CA ASP A 788 -3.90 -25.59 -15.83
C ASP A 788 -3.88 -24.09 -15.52
N ALA A 789 -3.58 -23.27 -16.53
CA ALA A 789 -3.68 -21.83 -16.40
C ALA A 789 -5.15 -21.44 -16.13
N ILE A 790 -5.35 -20.64 -15.09
CA ILE A 790 -6.63 -20.00 -14.80
C ILE A 790 -6.53 -18.58 -15.34
N THR A 791 -7.41 -18.19 -16.25
CA THR A 791 -7.38 -16.87 -16.89
C THR A 791 -8.77 -16.24 -16.98
N PHE A 792 -8.82 -14.94 -17.26
CA PHE A 792 -10.07 -14.22 -17.53
C PHE A 792 -10.14 -13.78 -18.99
N SER A 793 -11.25 -14.05 -19.67
CA SER A 793 -11.52 -13.44 -20.99
C SER A 793 -12.28 -12.13 -20.84
N SER A 794 -11.68 -11.04 -21.34
CA SER A 794 -12.30 -9.73 -21.51
C SER A 794 -13.06 -9.60 -22.85
N LYS A 795 -12.92 -10.57 -23.77
CA LYS A 795 -13.49 -10.48 -25.13
C LYS A 795 -14.69 -11.40 -25.31
N LEU A 796 -15.91 -10.85 -25.26
CA LEU A 796 -16.98 -10.97 -26.28
C LEU A 796 -18.39 -10.51 -25.80
N THR A 797 -19.02 -9.68 -26.64
CA THR A 797 -20.47 -9.43 -26.89
C THR A 797 -21.47 -9.12 -25.77
N ASN A 798 -21.20 -9.43 -24.50
CA ASN A 798 -22.07 -9.05 -23.37
C ASN A 798 -21.23 -8.39 -22.27
N PRO A 799 -21.39 -7.08 -21.99
CA PRO A 799 -20.58 -6.36 -21.02
C PRO A 799 -20.81 -6.75 -19.54
N ASN A 800 -21.66 -7.75 -19.27
CA ASN A 800 -22.02 -8.20 -17.92
C ASN A 800 -21.51 -9.62 -17.57
N GLU A 801 -20.80 -10.33 -18.46
CA GLU A 801 -20.35 -11.71 -18.18
C GLU A 801 -18.88 -11.94 -18.57
N GLN A 802 -17.95 -11.58 -17.68
CA GLN A 802 -16.57 -12.05 -17.77
C GLN A 802 -16.47 -13.50 -17.27
N HIS A 803 -16.11 -14.42 -18.17
CA HIS A 803 -16.01 -15.85 -17.86
C HIS A 803 -14.60 -16.24 -17.39
N LEU A 804 -14.52 -16.95 -16.26
CA LEU A 804 -13.32 -17.64 -15.79
C LEU A 804 -13.01 -18.78 -16.79
N ILE A 805 -11.82 -18.79 -17.37
CA ILE A 805 -11.36 -19.85 -18.26
C ILE A 805 -10.41 -20.75 -17.49
N TRP A 806 -10.81 -22.02 -17.39
CA TRP A 806 -9.99 -23.11 -16.84
C TRP A 806 -10.28 -24.37 -17.65
N GLU A 807 -9.24 -24.98 -18.21
CA GLU A 807 -9.40 -26.14 -19.10
C GLU A 807 -9.72 -27.44 -18.34
N GLY A 808 -9.29 -27.53 -17.08
CA GLY A 808 -9.58 -28.64 -16.20
C GLY A 808 -9.01 -29.98 -16.65
N ARG A 809 -7.84 -29.99 -17.28
CA ARG A 809 -7.09 -31.19 -17.67
C ARG A 809 -6.31 -31.80 -16.51
N SER A 810 -5.62 -30.97 -15.69
CA SER A 810 -4.84 -31.48 -14.56
C SER A 810 -5.73 -31.97 -13.42
N ARG A 811 -6.92 -31.36 -13.27
CA ARG A 811 -7.81 -31.49 -12.10
C ARG A 811 -7.20 -31.01 -10.77
N TRP A 812 -5.96 -30.53 -10.78
CA TRP A 812 -5.26 -29.98 -9.62
C TRP A 812 -5.15 -28.46 -9.73
N VAL A 813 -5.45 -27.77 -8.63
CA VAL A 813 -5.32 -26.31 -8.51
C VAL A 813 -4.50 -25.97 -7.28
N GLU A 814 -3.61 -24.99 -7.39
CA GLU A 814 -2.86 -24.45 -6.25
C GLU A 814 -3.80 -23.63 -5.36
N VAL A 815 -3.83 -23.95 -4.07
CA VAL A 815 -4.58 -23.21 -3.06
C VAL A 815 -3.68 -22.80 -1.91
N THR A 816 -4.00 -21.66 -1.32
CA THR A 816 -3.47 -21.23 -0.04
C THR A 816 -4.58 -21.27 0.99
N VAL A 817 -4.31 -21.79 2.18
CA VAL A 817 -5.32 -21.95 3.23
C VAL A 817 -4.77 -21.53 4.59
N GLY A 818 -5.37 -20.51 5.19
CA GLY A 818 -5.11 -20.12 6.56
C GLY A 818 -5.76 -21.08 7.54
N VAL A 819 -5.06 -21.42 8.61
CA VAL A 819 -5.59 -22.19 9.73
C VAL A 819 -5.42 -21.41 11.02
N MET A 820 -6.42 -21.47 11.91
CA MET A 820 -6.36 -20.83 13.22
C MET A 820 -7.09 -21.65 14.29
N GLY A 821 -6.65 -21.53 15.54
CA GLY A 821 -7.28 -22.22 16.66
C GLY A 821 -6.31 -22.65 17.75
N LYS A 822 -6.77 -23.52 18.63
CA LYS A 822 -5.95 -24.11 19.70
C LYS A 822 -5.34 -25.41 19.23
N ARG A 823 -4.25 -25.83 19.88
CA ARG A 823 -3.63 -27.13 19.61
C ARG A 823 -4.66 -28.27 19.71
N GLY A 824 -4.81 -29.05 18.66
CA GLY A 824 -5.79 -30.14 18.57
C GLY A 824 -7.20 -29.72 18.19
N SER A 825 -7.45 -28.42 17.97
CA SER A 825 -8.70 -27.85 17.49
C SER A 825 -8.41 -26.70 16.51
N MET A 826 -7.51 -26.94 15.57
CA MET A 826 -7.24 -26.00 14.46
C MET A 826 -8.35 -26.10 13.42
N HIS A 827 -8.82 -24.93 12.98
CA HIS A 827 -9.86 -24.79 11.96
C HIS A 827 -9.30 -24.15 10.69
N SER A 828 -9.77 -24.62 9.54
CA SER A 828 -9.43 -24.07 8.24
C SER A 828 -10.32 -22.88 7.92
N LEU A 829 -9.70 -21.76 7.55
CA LEU A 829 -10.40 -20.69 6.85
C LEU A 829 -10.74 -21.15 5.41
N SER A 830 -11.57 -20.38 4.74
CA SER A 830 -11.97 -20.62 3.35
C SER A 830 -10.74 -20.62 2.43
N PRO A 831 -10.50 -21.68 1.64
CA PRO A 831 -9.37 -21.73 0.72
C PRO A 831 -9.36 -20.57 -0.29
N SER A 832 -8.18 -20.23 -0.80
CA SER A 832 -8.02 -19.20 -1.84
C SER A 832 -7.23 -19.74 -3.02
N VAL A 833 -7.69 -19.43 -4.24
CA VAL A 833 -6.93 -19.68 -5.48
C VAL A 833 -6.37 -18.36 -5.99
N THR A 834 -5.05 -18.26 -6.12
CA THR A 834 -4.40 -17.09 -6.72
C THR A 834 -4.27 -17.29 -8.22
N VAL A 835 -4.83 -16.36 -9.01
CA VAL A 835 -4.73 -16.35 -10.46
C VAL A 835 -3.43 -15.65 -10.86
N LYS A 836 -2.58 -16.36 -11.61
CA LYS A 836 -1.30 -15.87 -12.12
C LYS A 836 -1.53 -14.85 -13.24
N GLU A 837 -0.88 -13.69 -13.22
CA GLU A 837 -0.93 -12.74 -14.33
C GLU A 837 0.09 -13.13 -15.43
N SER A 838 1.26 -13.66 -15.04
CA SER A 838 2.26 -14.15 -16.00
C SER A 838 3.26 -15.15 -15.38
N GLY A 839 3.77 -16.12 -16.17
CA GLY A 839 4.79 -17.07 -15.74
C GLY A 839 4.28 -18.37 -15.09
N ASP A 840 5.20 -19.29 -14.80
CA ASP A 840 4.88 -20.63 -14.25
C ASP A 840 4.76 -20.62 -12.70
N ILE A 841 5.42 -19.68 -12.02
CA ILE A 841 5.49 -19.54 -10.54
C ILE A 841 5.05 -18.14 -10.14
N LEU A 842 4.23 -18.02 -9.08
CA LEU A 842 3.77 -16.75 -8.53
C LEU A 842 4.95 -15.88 -8.07
N SER A 843 5.01 -14.63 -8.53
CA SER A 843 6.03 -13.67 -8.13
C SER A 843 5.80 -13.14 -6.70
N LEU A 844 6.82 -12.54 -6.08
CA LEU A 844 6.71 -11.92 -4.76
C LEU A 844 5.71 -10.75 -4.80
N GLU A 845 5.69 -10.01 -5.89
CA GLU A 845 4.70 -8.95 -6.14
C GLU A 845 3.28 -9.52 -6.20
N GLU A 846 3.04 -10.61 -6.94
CA GLU A 846 1.70 -11.24 -7.01
C GLU A 846 1.24 -11.79 -5.65
N LYS A 847 2.15 -12.27 -4.80
CA LYS A 847 1.84 -12.82 -3.47
C LYS A 847 1.61 -11.77 -2.38
N PHE A 848 2.33 -10.65 -2.43
CA PHE A 848 2.42 -9.73 -1.28
C PHE A 848 2.07 -8.27 -1.59
N GLN A 849 2.04 -7.86 -2.87
CA GLN A 849 1.65 -6.49 -3.25
C GLN A 849 0.13 -6.41 -3.49
N GLY A 850 -0.51 -5.37 -2.95
CA GLY A 850 -1.93 -5.14 -3.19
C GLY A 850 -2.19 -4.73 -4.64
N GLY A 851 -3.09 -5.44 -5.31
CA GLY A 851 -3.57 -5.11 -6.66
C GLY A 851 -2.84 -5.78 -7.83
N THR A 852 -1.82 -6.62 -7.57
CA THR A 852 -1.04 -7.36 -8.59
C THR A 852 -1.43 -8.85 -8.69
N GLY A 853 -2.03 -9.44 -7.66
CA GLY A 853 -2.57 -10.80 -7.68
C GLY A 853 -4.10 -10.80 -7.55
N ILE A 854 -4.78 -11.68 -8.29
CA ILE A 854 -6.23 -11.91 -8.13
C ILE A 854 -6.43 -13.14 -7.24
N ASN A 855 -6.93 -12.93 -6.03
CA ASN A 855 -7.28 -14.01 -5.11
C ASN A 855 -8.78 -14.32 -5.20
N LEU A 856 -9.12 -15.56 -5.52
CA LEU A 856 -10.49 -16.06 -5.55
C LEU A 856 -10.79 -16.77 -4.23
N THR A 857 -11.57 -16.10 -3.36
CA THR A 857 -11.85 -16.53 -1.99
C THR A 857 -13.34 -16.42 -1.67
N PRO A 858 -14.05 -17.52 -1.35
CA PRO A 858 -13.64 -18.90 -1.63
C PRO A 858 -13.48 -19.13 -3.15
N PRO A 859 -12.88 -20.25 -3.59
CA PRO A 859 -12.77 -20.56 -5.00
C PRO A 859 -14.20 -20.73 -5.57
N PRO A 860 -14.47 -20.24 -6.80
CA PRO A 860 -15.80 -20.33 -7.36
C PRO A 860 -16.23 -21.79 -7.54
N SER A 861 -17.53 -22.07 -7.42
CA SER A 861 -18.11 -23.41 -7.56
C SER A 861 -17.91 -24.03 -8.95
N SER A 862 -17.64 -23.21 -9.96
CA SER A 862 -17.24 -23.63 -11.30
C SER A 862 -15.83 -24.24 -11.34
N LEU A 863 -14.98 -23.92 -10.37
CA LEU A 863 -13.61 -24.43 -10.25
C LEU A 863 -13.54 -25.60 -9.27
N ILE A 864 -14.00 -25.41 -8.03
CA ILE A 864 -14.01 -26.43 -6.97
C ILE A 864 -15.44 -26.61 -6.49
N ARG A 865 -15.97 -27.84 -6.55
CA ARG A 865 -17.32 -28.13 -6.04
C ARG A 865 -17.36 -27.95 -4.53
N LYS A 866 -18.52 -27.55 -4.00
CA LYS A 866 -18.70 -27.31 -2.56
C LYS A 866 -18.30 -28.52 -1.71
N GLU A 867 -18.66 -29.73 -2.13
CA GLU A 867 -18.32 -30.95 -1.40
C GLU A 867 -16.81 -31.25 -1.41
N ALA A 868 -16.11 -30.96 -2.53
CA ALA A 868 -14.66 -31.10 -2.61
C ALA A 868 -13.94 -30.03 -1.78
N LEU A 869 -14.49 -28.80 -1.75
CA LEU A 869 -13.97 -27.71 -0.94
C LEU A 869 -14.09 -28.02 0.57
N GLU A 870 -15.21 -28.55 1.03
CA GLU A 870 -15.37 -28.94 2.44
C GLU A 870 -14.41 -30.08 2.82
N ARG A 871 -14.26 -31.12 1.97
CA ARG A 871 -13.27 -32.19 2.20
C ARG A 871 -11.84 -31.68 2.21
N CYS A 872 -11.53 -30.68 1.38
CA CYS A 872 -10.24 -29.99 1.41
C CYS A 872 -10.03 -29.31 2.78
N LYS A 873 -11.01 -28.56 3.30
CA LYS A 873 -10.95 -27.93 4.62
C LYS A 873 -10.70 -28.97 5.72
N GLU A 874 -11.44 -30.07 5.73
CA GLU A 874 -11.27 -31.17 6.70
C GLU A 874 -9.84 -31.74 6.67
N ARG A 875 -9.28 -31.98 5.47
CA ARG A 875 -7.91 -32.48 5.31
C ARG A 875 -6.84 -31.47 5.73
N ILE A 876 -7.06 -30.19 5.46
CA ILE A 876 -6.19 -29.09 5.94
C ILE A 876 -6.20 -29.03 7.47
N GLU A 877 -7.36 -29.18 8.11
CA GLU A 877 -7.47 -29.28 9.57
C GLU A 877 -6.75 -30.51 10.11
N MET A 878 -6.87 -31.67 9.44
CA MET A 878 -6.13 -32.88 9.81
C MET A 878 -4.61 -32.65 9.76
N ILE A 879 -4.11 -32.01 8.71
CA ILE A 879 -2.68 -31.64 8.58
C ILE A 879 -2.27 -30.76 9.76
N ALA A 880 -3.00 -29.66 10.00
CA ALA A 880 -2.67 -28.69 11.04
C ALA A 880 -2.62 -29.34 12.44
N ASN A 881 -3.61 -30.17 12.76
CA ASN A 881 -3.69 -30.84 14.05
C ASN A 881 -2.62 -31.94 14.22
N ASN A 882 -2.26 -32.69 13.17
CA ASN A 882 -1.20 -33.70 13.23
C ASN A 882 0.20 -33.08 13.41
N LEU A 883 0.45 -31.93 12.79
CA LEU A 883 1.71 -31.19 12.96
C LEU A 883 1.80 -30.45 14.32
N GLY A 884 0.72 -30.46 15.10
CA GLY A 884 0.65 -29.78 16.38
C GLY A 884 0.66 -28.25 16.26
N LEU A 885 0.11 -27.72 15.16
CA LEU A 885 -0.06 -26.28 14.98
C LEU A 885 -1.03 -25.72 16.02
N GLU A 886 -0.84 -24.46 16.36
CA GLU A 886 -1.69 -23.69 17.27
C GLU A 886 -1.55 -22.18 16.98
N GLY A 887 -2.53 -21.39 17.41
CA GLY A 887 -2.59 -19.97 17.09
C GLY A 887 -3.03 -19.78 15.64
N PHE A 888 -2.06 -19.64 14.73
CA PHE A 888 -2.30 -19.42 13.31
C PHE A 888 -1.17 -19.96 12.45
N SER A 889 -1.46 -20.37 11.22
CA SER A 889 -0.48 -20.79 10.22
C SER A 889 -1.10 -20.67 8.83
N ARG A 890 -0.28 -20.81 7.78
CA ARG A 890 -0.72 -20.90 6.39
C ARG A 890 -0.22 -22.20 5.78
N ILE A 891 -1.10 -22.93 5.12
CA ILE A 891 -0.78 -24.16 4.42
C ILE A 891 -0.97 -23.90 2.93
N ASP A 892 0.11 -24.11 2.17
CA ASP A 892 0.09 -24.03 0.71
C ASP A 892 0.06 -25.46 0.16
N ALA A 893 -0.88 -25.74 -0.74
CA ALA A 893 -1.15 -27.08 -1.24
C ALA A 893 -1.73 -27.07 -2.65
N PHE A 894 -1.62 -28.20 -3.36
CA PHE A 894 -2.47 -28.46 -4.50
C PHE A 894 -3.72 -29.22 -4.05
N VAL A 895 -4.88 -28.89 -4.62
CA VAL A 895 -6.15 -29.55 -4.34
C VAL A 895 -6.71 -30.16 -5.60
N ASN A 896 -7.11 -31.42 -5.51
CA ASN A 896 -7.91 -32.07 -6.54
C ASN A 896 -9.34 -31.53 -6.49
N VAL A 897 -9.80 -30.97 -7.60
CA VAL A 897 -11.09 -30.26 -7.64
C VAL A 897 -12.33 -31.16 -7.54
N ASP A 898 -12.17 -32.48 -7.74
CA ASP A 898 -13.26 -33.45 -7.79
C ASP A 898 -13.52 -34.09 -6.42
N ASP A 899 -12.46 -34.55 -5.75
CA ASP A 899 -12.54 -35.25 -4.47
C ASP A 899 -11.96 -34.46 -3.29
N GLY A 900 -11.33 -33.31 -3.53
CA GLY A 900 -10.73 -32.45 -2.51
C GLY A 900 -9.43 -32.97 -1.91
N GLU A 901 -8.79 -33.99 -2.51
CA GLU A 901 -7.49 -34.50 -2.04
C GLU A 901 -6.46 -33.38 -2.00
N VAL A 902 -5.60 -33.40 -0.98
CA VAL A 902 -4.64 -32.32 -0.71
C VAL A 902 -3.24 -32.88 -0.90
N LEU A 903 -2.49 -32.29 -1.83
CA LEU A 903 -1.06 -32.54 -2.01
C LEU A 903 -0.28 -31.38 -1.42
N ILE A 904 0.38 -31.60 -0.28
CA ILE A 904 0.99 -30.53 0.49
C ILE A 904 2.27 -30.00 -0.16
N ILE A 905 2.38 -28.67 -0.26
CA ILE A 905 3.59 -27.98 -0.75
C ILE A 905 4.45 -27.60 0.46
N GLU A 906 3.88 -26.85 1.40
CA GLU A 906 4.57 -26.41 2.62
C GLU A 906 3.60 -25.87 3.70
N VAL A 907 4.14 -25.68 4.91
CA VAL A 907 3.44 -25.05 6.04
C VAL A 907 4.28 -23.89 6.55
N ASN A 908 3.68 -22.70 6.57
CA ASN A 908 4.29 -21.48 7.07
C ASN A 908 3.74 -21.21 8.48
N THR A 909 4.63 -21.23 9.48
CA THR A 909 4.22 -21.09 10.90
C THR A 909 4.07 -19.64 11.33
N VAL A 910 4.75 -18.72 10.65
CA VAL A 910 4.55 -17.27 10.79
C VAL A 910 4.34 -16.72 9.38
N PRO A 911 3.16 -16.93 8.77
CA PRO A 911 2.90 -16.47 7.41
C PRO A 911 2.92 -14.94 7.29
N GLY A 912 3.21 -14.44 6.10
CA GLY A 912 3.13 -13.00 5.78
C GLY A 912 1.76 -12.40 6.11
N MET A 913 1.76 -11.33 6.90
CA MET A 913 0.59 -10.59 7.38
C MET A 913 0.59 -9.15 6.86
N THR A 914 1.08 -8.94 5.64
CA THR A 914 0.98 -7.66 4.94
C THR A 914 -0.49 -7.24 4.80
N PRO A 915 -0.80 -5.97 4.55
CA PRO A 915 -2.18 -5.54 4.36
C PRO A 915 -2.92 -6.44 3.35
N SER A 916 -2.32 -6.72 2.20
CA SER A 916 -2.88 -7.52 1.11
C SER A 916 -2.77 -9.03 1.31
N THR A 917 -2.47 -9.51 2.51
CA THR A 917 -2.35 -10.95 2.78
C THR A 917 -3.66 -11.68 2.47
N VAL A 918 -3.54 -12.83 1.80
CA VAL A 918 -4.69 -13.69 1.50
C VAL A 918 -5.44 -14.13 2.77
N LEU A 919 -4.76 -14.19 3.93
CA LEU A 919 -5.39 -14.55 5.21
C LEU A 919 -6.52 -13.58 5.60
N VAL A 920 -6.38 -12.29 5.28
CA VAL A 920 -7.43 -11.29 5.54
C VAL A 920 -8.63 -11.54 4.62
N HIS A 921 -8.39 -11.92 3.35
CA HIS A 921 -9.48 -12.23 2.41
C HIS A 921 -10.26 -13.45 2.89
N GLN A 922 -9.55 -14.47 3.39
CA GLN A 922 -10.15 -15.69 3.93
C GLN A 922 -10.96 -15.39 5.19
N ALA A 923 -10.42 -14.59 6.11
CA ALA A 923 -11.12 -14.16 7.32
C ALA A 923 -12.39 -13.35 7.00
N LEU A 924 -12.37 -12.51 5.95
CA LEU A 924 -13.54 -11.76 5.48
C LEU A 924 -14.58 -12.63 4.76
N ALA A 925 -14.18 -13.79 4.22
CA ALA A 925 -15.08 -14.74 3.56
C ALA A 925 -15.81 -15.68 4.54
N GLU A 926 -15.39 -15.73 5.80
CA GLU A 926 -16.08 -16.50 6.84
C GLU A 926 -17.46 -15.88 7.21
N ASP A 927 -18.33 -16.69 7.82
CA ASP A 927 -19.64 -16.25 8.31
C ASP A 927 -19.74 -16.42 9.84
N PRO A 928 -19.81 -15.33 10.64
CA PRO A 928 -19.74 -13.93 10.22
C PRO A 928 -18.32 -13.50 9.78
N PRO A 929 -18.20 -12.46 8.94
CA PRO A 929 -16.91 -12.00 8.42
C PRO A 929 -16.02 -11.43 9.54
N MET A 930 -14.74 -11.77 9.51
CA MET A 930 -13.75 -11.32 10.48
C MET A 930 -12.84 -10.24 9.87
N TYR A 931 -13.16 -8.98 10.17
CA TYR A 931 -12.39 -7.82 9.73
C TYR A 931 -10.96 -7.78 10.30
N PRO A 932 -9.99 -7.12 9.64
CA PRO A 932 -8.57 -7.13 10.01
C PRO A 932 -8.27 -6.90 11.50
N GLN A 933 -8.87 -5.87 12.11
CA GLN A 933 -8.68 -5.56 13.54
C GLN A 933 -9.11 -6.73 14.43
N ARG A 934 -10.28 -7.33 14.14
CA ARG A 934 -10.80 -8.49 14.89
C ARG A 934 -9.97 -9.74 14.63
N PHE A 935 -9.49 -9.93 13.39
CA PHE A 935 -8.63 -11.04 13.02
C PHE A 935 -7.34 -11.04 13.86
N PHE A 936 -6.55 -9.96 13.81
CA PHE A 936 -5.32 -9.86 14.59
C PHE A 936 -5.56 -9.93 16.10
N ARG A 937 -6.67 -9.34 16.58
CA ARG A 937 -7.06 -9.47 17.99
C ARG A 937 -7.30 -10.92 18.40
N THR A 938 -7.96 -11.70 17.55
CA THR A 938 -8.24 -13.11 17.82
C THR A 938 -6.94 -13.94 17.88
N LEU A 939 -5.97 -13.67 17.00
CA LEU A 939 -4.67 -14.34 17.05
C LEU A 939 -3.90 -14.02 18.34
N LEU A 940 -3.98 -12.77 18.81
CA LEU A 940 -3.40 -12.34 20.07
C LEU A 940 -4.07 -13.03 21.27
N ASP A 941 -5.40 -13.05 21.31
CA ASP A 941 -6.15 -13.66 22.42
C ASP A 941 -5.86 -15.17 22.53
N LEU A 942 -5.72 -15.88 21.40
CA LEU A 942 -5.30 -17.29 21.38
C LEU A 942 -3.93 -17.53 22.07
N ALA A 943 -2.99 -16.60 21.93
CA ALA A 943 -1.70 -16.67 22.60
C ALA A 943 -1.82 -16.45 24.11
N SER A 944 -2.64 -15.48 24.53
CA SER A 944 -2.87 -15.21 25.95
C SER A 944 -3.56 -16.38 26.66
N GLU A 945 -4.46 -17.08 25.98
CA GLU A 945 -5.15 -18.26 26.51
C GLU A 945 -4.26 -19.49 26.71
N ARG A 946 -3.10 -19.55 26.04
CA ARG A 946 -2.11 -20.64 26.21
C ARG A 946 -1.35 -20.55 27.55
N SER A 947 -1.25 -19.35 28.11
CA SER A 947 -0.48 -19.09 29.34
C SER A 947 -1.32 -19.02 30.61
N MET A 948 -2.64 -19.23 30.51
CA MET A 948 -3.56 -19.47 31.63
C MET A 948 -3.77 -20.96 31.82
#